data_AF-A0A3N4MVZ2-F1
#
_entry.id   AF-A0A3N4MVZ2-F1
#
_cell.length_a   1.000
_cell.length_b   1.000
_cell.length_c   1.000
_cell.angle_alpha   90.00
_cell.angle_beta   90.00
_cell.angle_gamma   90.00
#
_symmetry.space_group_name_H-M   'P 1'
#
loop_
_entity.id
_entity.type
_entity.pdbx_description
1 polymer ?
#
loop_
_entity_poly.entity_id
_entity_poly.type
_entity_poly.pdbx_seq_one_letter_code
_entity_poly.pdbx_strand_id
1 'polypeptide(L)'
;MNYSILCVRFPGESGFTSSRTFKKLFPAALIAFLCALICIISESAMAQPTVHGSMPKVTLPSPQASSILRFGDYPMNLGSGLPDIRVPFYEITSGSLKLPISFSFHASGCKVQPAYSLLGQDWSIEAGGVLSRITRDLPDDPYQSFSSQTPAGIESIIQGSSSSMNTVQNIIENIDKHHDIFNYQVNTGLTGKFILQHSGVNGTTLTPRHLLSSPAKINPVITTNPIPRISSFRVTAEDGTIYVFGSSGSYGFNESLQMFPVYTSWWLASIVSADLQDSINFKYTSNVQNKWGYSEYLTVNDNFMGQMGGEVYLETNGQYRFSSPDYAQRMTSELYTVPVLDEILFSGGKVKFETRFSEDVQVVSQITVSRTDGVILCRFIPTISNFTTGSTVHKASVKVSEMLFQYGSTNPLTQKYTFEYYQSSYGFPSSGWVGSASQLSKDWGGFFNGNSGPLIPSNYEIPNWTGGDRAANPLYAMQGMLKKINFPTGGWTEFFYEGNKALQNVIVGTPGSDYAPGLRLRQQVSYTGPAQPAKTKTYTYSEGRIPIIPWLDYFGHKTYVPLLVWDFNNNAHPGVFRQRYISSELDPNLVSLVGLTILYPSVTEYEGTETDNTGKTEYTFSFNSPGMYESITNVPPTNWYIGNSIGDCPLFSDYDTYSYYGGTETFYPTKINYRPFETNYNTGKKMYKKSGTAYIPVYEETFLEGVYDQQEIPELLLGRFMYPVGRNDECLMDNFTSSPEHLGKFYYYDNNILTTGIRKLTKKTIRHYQDGEPLLTTTTDYDYSNLQHLQPTMISSTQSNGKIKVVRMKYPADYPNLTTTDPTTAGIKLLQSSNMHNIPVETSERIKNTPASAELMLQTMFTAYKPLARVPDKIFLEQSLTPTAGFTGSHVNAGAVIWPGSTQERISFNFYSQTKNLAEQQKKDDVKEVYLWGYRGMYPVAKVIGSDLVTVQNLVSQSLLDNNNFEESDENMRQELQKIRTGLQSTHAQVTTYTYSPFIGITSETDPRGITTYYEYDLMGRLIRILDKDQKIIKQLDYQYNVSQP
;
A
#
# COMPACT_ATOMS: atom_id res chain seq x y z
N MET A 1 -30.92 -4.69 -40.85
CA MET A 1 -32.39 -4.51 -40.88
C MET A 1 -32.74 -3.32 -40.00
N ASN A 2 -33.62 -2.47 -40.53
CA ASN A 2 -34.07 -1.18 -40.03
C ASN A 2 -34.73 -1.20 -38.65
N TYR A 3 -34.91 0.01 -38.11
CA TYR A 3 -36.10 0.59 -37.45
C TYR A 3 -35.74 1.23 -36.10
N SER A 4 -35.72 2.57 -35.96
CA SER A 4 -36.78 3.60 -36.08
C SER A 4 -37.41 3.96 -34.73
N ILE A 5 -37.29 5.25 -34.45
CA ILE A 5 -37.99 6.13 -33.51
C ILE A 5 -39.48 5.80 -33.36
N LEU A 6 -40.03 5.88 -32.14
CA LEU A 6 -41.32 6.54 -31.90
C LEU A 6 -41.52 6.99 -30.44
N CYS A 7 -42.00 8.22 -30.32
CA CYS A 7 -42.30 9.01 -29.14
C CYS A 7 -43.82 9.01 -28.91
N VAL A 8 -44.36 8.90 -27.68
CA VAL A 8 -45.77 9.26 -27.37
C VAL A 8 -45.98 9.72 -25.90
N ARG A 9 -46.35 11.01 -25.79
CA ARG A 9 -47.36 11.73 -24.97
C ARG A 9 -47.44 11.67 -23.44
N PHE A 10 -47.61 12.89 -22.89
CA PHE A 10 -48.53 13.20 -21.78
C PHE A 10 -49.68 14.11 -22.27
N PRO A 11 -50.93 13.94 -21.76
CA PRO A 11 -52.04 14.90 -21.90
C PRO A 11 -51.94 15.97 -20.78
N GLY A 12 -52.56 17.16 -20.78
CA GLY A 12 -53.64 17.75 -21.56
C GLY A 12 -54.54 18.55 -20.60
N GLU A 13 -54.56 19.89 -20.74
CA GLU A 13 -55.63 20.86 -20.40
C GLU A 13 -55.97 21.14 -18.91
N SER A 14 -56.43 22.31 -18.43
CA SER A 14 -56.78 23.64 -18.97
C SER A 14 -57.08 24.59 -17.77
N GLY A 15 -57.05 25.93 -17.94
CA GLY A 15 -57.67 26.87 -16.98
C GLY A 15 -57.19 28.34 -17.03
N PHE A 16 -58.00 29.21 -17.63
CA PHE A 16 -57.88 30.68 -17.77
C PHE A 16 -57.76 31.46 -16.43
N THR A 17 -57.10 32.62 -16.36
CA THR A 17 -57.71 33.94 -16.66
C THR A 17 -56.69 35.11 -16.62
N SER A 18 -57.03 36.16 -17.36
CA SER A 18 -56.24 37.34 -17.74
C SER A 18 -56.23 38.50 -16.73
N SER A 19 -55.17 39.33 -16.76
CA SER A 19 -55.26 40.78 -16.52
C SER A 19 -54.06 41.58 -17.08
N ARG A 20 -54.31 42.20 -18.26
CA ARG A 20 -53.94 43.57 -18.68
C ARG A 20 -52.45 44.00 -18.86
N THR A 21 -52.12 44.12 -20.16
CA THR A 21 -51.51 45.28 -20.88
C THR A 21 -50.04 45.66 -20.67
N PHE A 22 -49.20 45.46 -21.70
CA PHE A 22 -48.63 46.56 -22.49
C PHE A 22 -48.34 46.13 -23.94
N LYS A 23 -48.56 47.06 -24.89
CA LYS A 23 -48.67 46.86 -26.34
C LYS A 23 -47.31 46.76 -27.05
N LYS A 24 -47.24 45.82 -28.00
CA LYS A 24 -46.75 45.88 -29.40
C LYS A 24 -45.35 46.45 -29.74
N LEU A 25 -44.56 45.53 -30.31
CA LEU A 25 -43.80 45.56 -31.59
C LEU A 25 -42.78 46.70 -31.83
N PHE A 26 -41.48 46.38 -31.85
CA PHE A 26 -40.70 45.95 -33.04
C PHE A 26 -40.72 46.99 -34.17
N PRO A 27 -39.69 47.87 -34.24
CA PRO A 27 -38.65 47.65 -35.26
C PRO A 27 -37.20 47.91 -34.80
N ALA A 28 -36.90 47.90 -33.49
CA ALA A 28 -35.54 48.12 -32.97
C ALA A 28 -34.67 46.85 -32.92
N ALA A 29 -35.29 45.66 -32.88
CA ALA A 29 -34.58 44.39 -32.70
C ALA A 29 -33.76 43.95 -33.92
N LEU A 30 -34.10 44.41 -35.14
CA LEU A 30 -33.37 44.03 -36.35
C LEU A 30 -32.08 44.87 -36.53
N ILE A 31 -32.09 46.13 -36.09
CA ILE A 31 -30.93 47.04 -36.13
C ILE A 31 -29.94 46.69 -35.01
N ALA A 32 -30.43 46.30 -33.82
CA ALA A 32 -29.58 45.82 -32.74
C ALA A 32 -28.92 44.46 -33.07
N PHE A 33 -29.60 43.57 -33.80
CA PHE A 33 -29.05 42.27 -34.20
C PHE A 33 -27.94 42.40 -35.27
N LEU A 34 -28.04 43.38 -36.17
CA LEU A 34 -26.99 43.67 -37.16
C LEU A 34 -25.78 44.41 -36.57
N CYS A 35 -25.97 45.30 -35.59
CA CYS A 35 -24.85 45.91 -34.86
C CYS A 35 -24.15 44.91 -33.91
N ALA A 36 -24.89 43.97 -33.31
CA ALA A 36 -24.31 42.88 -32.52
C ALA A 36 -23.51 41.89 -33.39
N LEU A 37 -23.92 41.64 -34.64
CA LEU A 37 -23.18 40.77 -35.55
C LEU A 37 -21.88 41.39 -36.06
N ILE A 38 -21.81 42.71 -36.20
CA ILE A 38 -20.60 43.43 -36.65
C ILE A 38 -19.60 43.65 -35.50
N CYS A 39 -20.06 43.78 -34.26
CA CYS A 39 -19.16 43.84 -33.09
C CYS A 39 -18.61 42.49 -32.62
N ILE A 40 -19.14 41.35 -33.08
CA ILE A 40 -18.66 40.02 -32.69
C ILE A 40 -17.59 39.46 -33.65
N ILE A 41 -17.35 40.09 -34.82
CA ILE A 41 -16.51 39.49 -35.88
C ILE A 41 -15.11 40.13 -36.04
N SER A 42 -14.75 41.18 -35.32
CA SER A 42 -13.37 41.70 -35.45
C SER A 42 -12.89 42.44 -34.21
N GLU A 43 -12.58 41.71 -33.15
CA GLU A 43 -11.51 42.00 -32.17
C GLU A 43 -11.43 40.88 -31.12
N SER A 44 -11.28 39.63 -31.57
CA SER A 44 -10.35 38.76 -30.85
C SER A 44 -8.96 39.23 -31.27
N ALA A 45 -8.40 40.17 -30.50
CA ALA A 45 -6.95 40.28 -30.45
C ALA A 45 -6.42 38.87 -30.25
N MET A 46 -5.58 38.42 -31.17
CA MET A 46 -4.87 37.15 -31.01
C MET A 46 -4.07 37.27 -29.72
N ALA A 47 -4.61 36.74 -28.62
CA ALA A 47 -3.79 36.40 -27.50
C ALA A 47 -2.70 35.46 -28.05
N GLN A 48 -1.44 35.86 -27.91
CA GLN A 48 -0.33 34.95 -28.13
C GLN A 48 -0.63 33.66 -27.37
N PRO A 49 -0.34 32.47 -27.92
CA PRO A 49 -0.45 31.26 -27.14
C PRO A 49 0.49 31.42 -25.96
N THR A 50 -0.06 31.67 -24.77
CA THR A 50 0.70 31.59 -23.53
C THR A 50 1.14 30.14 -23.44
N VAL A 51 2.40 29.87 -23.81
CA VAL A 51 3.00 28.55 -23.67
C VAL A 51 3.09 28.29 -22.17
N HIS A 52 2.11 27.60 -21.62
CA HIS A 52 2.16 27.13 -20.24
C HIS A 52 3.04 25.89 -20.22
N GLY A 53 4.25 25.98 -19.67
CA GLY A 53 5.00 24.78 -19.30
C GLY A 53 4.15 23.94 -18.35
N SER A 54 3.60 22.82 -18.84
CA SER A 54 2.72 21.98 -18.04
C SER A 54 3.54 21.13 -17.07
N MET A 55 3.22 21.19 -15.77
CA MET A 55 3.75 20.22 -14.81
C MET A 55 3.41 18.77 -15.24
N PRO A 56 4.20 17.77 -14.79
CA PRO A 56 3.89 16.37 -15.00
C PRO A 56 2.44 16.04 -14.66
N LYS A 57 1.75 15.27 -15.52
CA LYS A 57 0.33 14.95 -15.33
C LYS A 57 0.24 13.70 -14.46
N VAL A 58 -0.06 13.85 -13.16
CA VAL A 58 -0.26 12.70 -12.28
C VAL A 58 -1.72 12.55 -11.87
N THR A 59 -2.23 11.33 -12.00
CA THR A 59 -3.59 10.97 -11.55
C THR A 59 -3.48 10.04 -10.34
N LEU A 60 -4.07 10.46 -9.22
CA LEU A 60 -4.09 9.70 -7.97
C LEU A 60 -5.24 8.68 -7.92
N PRO A 61 -5.15 7.64 -7.07
CA PRO A 61 -6.30 6.78 -6.79
C PRO A 61 -7.41 7.53 -6.05
N SER A 62 -8.63 6.97 -6.05
CA SER A 62 -9.77 7.61 -5.39
C SER A 62 -9.56 7.74 -3.87
N PRO A 63 -10.32 8.61 -3.18
CA PRO A 63 -10.22 8.77 -1.73
C PRO A 63 -10.38 7.45 -0.96
N GLN A 64 -11.34 6.60 -1.33
CA GLN A 64 -11.58 5.32 -0.66
C GLN A 64 -10.46 4.30 -0.92
N ALA A 65 -9.86 4.29 -2.12
CA ALA A 65 -8.68 3.46 -2.37
C ALA A 65 -7.47 3.98 -1.56
N SER A 66 -7.28 5.30 -1.52
CA SER A 66 -6.22 5.95 -0.75
C SER A 66 -6.35 5.71 0.76
N SER A 67 -7.57 5.63 1.32
CA SER A 67 -7.75 5.34 2.76
C SER A 67 -7.29 3.94 3.15
N ILE A 68 -7.53 2.93 2.29
CA ILE A 68 -7.06 1.56 2.51
C ILE A 68 -5.53 1.49 2.38
N LEU A 69 -4.97 2.13 1.34
CA LEU A 69 -3.53 2.11 1.06
C LEU A 69 -2.71 2.92 2.07
N ARG A 70 -3.33 3.89 2.75
CA ARG A 70 -2.70 4.70 3.82
C ARG A 70 -2.06 3.83 4.90
N PHE A 71 -2.61 2.66 5.21
CA PHE A 71 -2.03 1.77 6.22
C PHE A 71 -0.76 1.05 5.72
N GLY A 72 -0.61 0.86 4.41
CA GLY A 72 0.63 0.39 3.80
C GLY A 72 1.70 1.48 3.68
N ASP A 73 1.30 2.72 3.35
CA ASP A 73 2.22 3.84 3.13
C ASP A 73 2.62 4.57 4.43
N TYR A 74 1.73 4.61 5.41
CA TYR A 74 1.94 5.16 6.76
C TYR A 74 1.56 4.11 7.80
N PRO A 75 2.42 3.10 8.01
CA PRO A 75 2.15 1.99 8.93
C PRO A 75 2.00 2.50 10.37
N MET A 76 1.05 1.94 11.11
CA MET A 76 0.81 2.28 12.51
C MET A 76 1.82 1.56 13.40
N ASN A 77 2.98 2.17 13.63
CA ASN A 77 4.00 1.62 14.54
C ASN A 77 4.75 2.72 15.30
N LEU A 78 5.53 2.29 16.29
CA LEU A 78 6.32 3.23 17.11
C LEU A 78 7.32 4.02 16.26
N GLY A 79 7.92 3.43 15.23
CA GLY A 79 8.86 4.10 14.32
C GLY A 79 8.25 5.28 13.56
N SER A 80 6.95 5.26 13.31
CA SER A 80 6.21 6.39 12.73
C SER A 80 5.51 7.25 13.81
N GLY A 81 5.74 6.97 15.09
CA GLY A 81 5.12 7.67 16.22
C GLY A 81 3.67 7.29 16.51
N LEU A 82 3.08 6.27 15.87
CA LEU A 82 1.64 5.99 15.97
C LEU A 82 1.32 4.69 16.74
N PRO A 83 0.23 4.66 17.54
CA PRO A 83 -0.27 3.44 18.19
C PRO A 83 -1.05 2.53 17.23
N ASP A 84 -0.88 1.21 17.28
CA ASP A 84 -1.78 0.30 16.56
C ASP A 84 -3.13 0.17 17.30
N ILE A 85 -4.15 0.88 16.83
CA ILE A 85 -5.51 0.87 17.38
C ILE A 85 -6.41 0.06 16.46
N ARG A 86 -6.75 -1.17 16.88
CA ARG A 86 -7.59 -2.10 16.13
C ARG A 86 -8.65 -2.77 17.01
N VAL A 87 -9.88 -2.87 16.51
CA VAL A 87 -10.99 -3.61 17.11
C VAL A 87 -11.38 -4.77 16.20
N PRO A 88 -11.06 -6.04 16.56
CA PRO A 88 -11.44 -7.21 15.76
C PRO A 88 -12.96 -7.46 15.83
N PHE A 89 -13.54 -7.98 14.73
CA PHE A 89 -14.96 -8.31 14.66
C PHE A 89 -15.22 -9.80 14.37
N TYR A 90 -14.73 -10.32 13.25
CA TYR A 90 -15.01 -11.68 12.79
C TYR A 90 -13.91 -12.18 11.85
N GLU A 91 -13.61 -13.48 11.84
CA GLU A 91 -12.71 -14.09 10.85
C GLU A 91 -13.50 -15.03 9.94
N ILE A 92 -13.61 -14.69 8.66
CA ILE A 92 -14.23 -15.56 7.65
C ILE A 92 -13.31 -16.75 7.43
N THR A 93 -13.91 -17.95 7.42
CA THR A 93 -13.25 -19.20 7.07
C THR A 93 -13.98 -19.88 5.90
N SER A 94 -13.23 -20.27 4.87
CA SER A 94 -13.76 -20.99 3.69
C SER A 94 -12.69 -21.97 3.19
N GLY A 95 -12.84 -23.26 3.52
CA GLY A 95 -11.79 -24.24 3.29
C GLY A 95 -10.50 -23.85 4.01
N SER A 96 -9.39 -23.75 3.27
CA SER A 96 -8.10 -23.28 3.79
C SER A 96 -7.99 -21.75 3.92
N LEU A 97 -8.95 -20.98 3.39
CA LEU A 97 -8.90 -19.52 3.37
C LEU A 97 -9.33 -18.93 4.71
N LYS A 98 -8.60 -17.89 5.14
CA LYS A 98 -8.92 -17.07 6.30
C LYS A 98 -8.90 -15.59 5.92
N LEU A 99 -9.92 -14.85 6.31
CA LEU A 99 -10.01 -13.41 6.10
C LEU A 99 -10.54 -12.72 7.36
N PRO A 100 -9.68 -12.03 8.13
CA PRO A 100 -10.13 -11.26 9.27
C PRO A 100 -10.95 -10.04 8.82
N ILE A 101 -11.91 -9.64 9.65
CA ILE A 101 -12.65 -8.39 9.58
C ILE A 101 -12.39 -7.62 10.87
N SER A 102 -11.89 -6.40 10.74
CA SER A 102 -11.57 -5.53 11.88
C SER A 102 -11.77 -4.06 11.55
N PHE A 103 -11.75 -3.22 12.58
CA PHE A 103 -11.81 -1.77 12.45
C PHE A 103 -10.53 -1.14 12.97
N SER A 104 -9.90 -0.27 12.18
CA SER A 104 -8.64 0.37 12.52
C SER A 104 -8.77 1.89 12.51
N PHE A 105 -8.13 2.56 13.48
CA PHE A 105 -8.10 4.03 13.56
C PHE A 105 -6.69 4.54 13.22
N HIS A 106 -6.58 5.48 12.28
CA HIS A 106 -5.29 6.07 11.89
C HIS A 106 -5.00 7.34 12.68
N ALA A 107 -3.93 7.32 13.49
CA ALA A 107 -3.70 8.32 14.53
C ALA A 107 -2.74 9.45 14.13
N SER A 108 -2.61 9.76 12.84
CA SER A 108 -1.62 10.76 12.38
C SER A 108 -2.01 12.22 12.57
N GLY A 109 -3.27 12.52 12.88
CA GLY A 109 -3.80 13.89 12.96
C GLY A 109 -4.88 14.18 11.91
N CYS A 110 -5.62 15.26 12.16
CA CYS A 110 -6.70 15.79 11.35
C CYS A 110 -6.18 16.35 10.03
N LYS A 111 -6.64 15.80 8.90
CA LYS A 111 -6.38 16.35 7.57
C LYS A 111 -7.50 17.29 7.14
N VAL A 112 -7.14 18.33 6.38
CA VAL A 112 -8.13 19.27 5.81
C VAL A 112 -9.03 18.59 4.78
N GLN A 113 -8.45 17.66 4.02
CA GLN A 113 -9.16 16.83 3.06
C GLN A 113 -8.93 15.35 3.43
N PRO A 114 -9.67 14.81 4.42
CA PRO A 114 -9.50 13.43 4.81
C PRO A 114 -9.99 12.50 3.70
N ALA A 115 -9.34 11.35 3.56
CA ALA A 115 -9.88 10.27 2.75
C ALA A 115 -11.16 9.75 3.43
N TYR A 116 -12.30 9.82 2.74
CA TYR A 116 -13.58 9.37 3.29
C TYR A 116 -13.55 7.86 3.57
N SER A 117 -14.25 7.43 4.62
CA SER A 117 -14.43 6.04 5.03
C SER A 117 -15.85 5.82 5.55
N LEU A 118 -16.37 4.60 5.42
CA LEU A 118 -17.72 4.21 5.82
C LEU A 118 -17.96 4.28 7.35
N LEU A 119 -16.92 4.35 8.17
CA LEU A 119 -17.04 4.55 9.62
C LEU A 119 -16.84 6.00 10.05
N GLY A 120 -16.58 6.91 9.11
CA GLY A 120 -16.24 8.29 9.40
C GLY A 120 -14.75 8.55 9.52
N GLN A 121 -14.38 9.72 10.04
CA GLN A 121 -13.03 10.26 9.92
C GLN A 121 -11.98 9.36 10.61
N ASP A 122 -10.91 9.03 9.87
CA ASP A 122 -9.74 8.25 10.28
C ASP A 122 -9.98 6.78 10.73
N TRP A 123 -11.24 6.35 10.87
CA TRP A 123 -11.60 4.93 11.00
C TRP A 123 -11.66 4.25 9.64
N SER A 124 -11.20 3.00 9.54
CA SER A 124 -11.32 2.17 8.34
C SER A 124 -11.86 0.78 8.67
N ILE A 125 -12.65 0.23 7.74
CA ILE A 125 -13.14 -1.14 7.79
C ILE A 125 -12.15 -2.02 7.02
N GLU A 126 -11.42 -2.85 7.73
CA GLU A 126 -10.49 -3.82 7.18
C GLU A 126 -11.26 -5.10 6.88
N ALA A 127 -11.79 -5.24 5.66
CA ALA A 127 -12.61 -6.40 5.26
C ALA A 127 -12.39 -6.87 3.82
N GLY A 128 -11.53 -6.22 3.05
CA GLY A 128 -11.34 -6.51 1.63
C GLY A 128 -9.91 -6.22 1.17
N GLY A 129 -9.78 -5.76 -0.07
CA GLY A 129 -8.51 -5.34 -0.63
C GLY A 129 -8.68 -4.50 -1.88
N VAL A 130 -7.63 -3.77 -2.23
CA VAL A 130 -7.58 -2.90 -3.41
C VAL A 130 -6.21 -2.98 -4.05
N LEU A 131 -6.19 -3.03 -5.38
CA LEU A 131 -5.03 -2.72 -6.19
C LEU A 131 -5.26 -1.34 -6.81
N SER A 132 -4.27 -0.47 -6.77
CA SER A 132 -4.34 0.91 -7.22
C SER A 132 -3.21 1.23 -8.16
N ARG A 133 -3.39 2.32 -8.90
CA ARG A 133 -2.39 2.90 -9.78
C ARG A 133 -2.29 4.40 -9.48
N ILE A 134 -1.06 4.88 -9.38
CA ILE A 134 -0.71 6.29 -9.57
C ILE A 134 -0.23 6.40 -11.01
N THR A 135 -1.01 7.10 -11.84
CA THR A 135 -0.67 7.29 -13.24
C THR A 135 0.32 8.44 -13.36
N ARG A 136 1.51 8.21 -13.95
CA ARG A 136 2.53 9.25 -14.16
C ARG A 136 2.63 9.54 -15.66
N ASP A 137 2.17 10.70 -16.08
CA ASP A 137 2.00 11.10 -17.48
C ASP A 137 0.87 10.33 -18.19
N LEU A 138 1.17 9.26 -18.93
CA LEU A 138 0.18 8.46 -19.65
C LEU A 138 -0.02 7.09 -18.99
N PRO A 139 -1.20 6.45 -19.13
CA PRO A 139 -1.42 5.12 -18.61
C PRO A 139 -0.54 4.07 -19.31
N ASP A 140 0.07 3.17 -18.54
CA ASP A 140 0.85 1.99 -18.99
C ASP A 140 0.01 0.91 -19.72
N ASP A 141 -1.18 1.25 -20.19
CA ASP A 141 -2.12 0.36 -20.89
C ASP A 141 -1.64 0.04 -22.32
N PRO A 142 -1.86 -1.18 -22.83
CA PRO A 142 -1.29 -1.64 -24.11
C PRO A 142 -1.84 -0.94 -25.38
N TYR A 143 -2.86 -0.09 -25.27
CA TYR A 143 -3.46 0.63 -26.41
C TYR A 143 -2.78 1.95 -26.77
N GLN A 144 -2.03 2.57 -25.86
CA GLN A 144 -1.32 3.80 -26.20
C GLN A 144 0.06 3.44 -26.75
N SER A 145 0.17 3.35 -28.07
CA SER A 145 1.47 3.27 -28.75
C SER A 145 2.21 4.59 -28.64
N PHE A 146 2.72 4.90 -27.45
CA PHE A 146 3.95 5.65 -27.24
C PHE A 146 4.73 4.93 -26.14
N SER A 147 5.01 3.64 -26.40
CA SER A 147 5.90 2.80 -25.60
C SER A 147 7.13 3.61 -25.20
N SER A 148 7.38 3.76 -23.91
CA SER A 148 8.65 4.14 -23.29
C SER A 148 9.79 4.23 -24.29
N GLN A 149 9.85 5.38 -24.98
CA GLN A 149 10.79 5.49 -26.08
C GLN A 149 12.15 5.64 -25.43
N THR A 150 13.03 4.70 -25.73
CA THR A 150 14.45 4.90 -25.48
C THR A 150 14.83 6.29 -26.01
N PRO A 151 15.78 7.01 -25.39
CA PRO A 151 16.23 8.30 -25.89
C PRO A 151 16.47 8.33 -27.41
N ALA A 152 17.01 7.25 -27.97
CA ALA A 152 17.24 7.05 -29.40
C ALA A 152 15.95 7.01 -30.27
N GLY A 153 14.84 6.48 -29.72
CA GLY A 153 13.54 6.44 -30.40
C GLY A 153 12.93 7.84 -30.52
N ILE A 154 13.02 8.64 -29.46
CA ILE A 154 12.52 10.03 -29.46
C ILE A 154 13.38 10.90 -30.37
N GLU A 155 14.70 10.72 -30.30
CA GLU A 155 15.64 11.36 -31.20
C GLU A 155 15.29 11.06 -32.67
N SER A 156 14.97 9.81 -33.00
CA SER A 156 14.51 9.42 -34.34
C SER A 156 13.17 10.05 -34.73
N ILE A 157 12.22 10.23 -33.80
CA ILE A 157 10.93 10.89 -34.08
C ILE A 157 11.14 12.37 -34.37
N ILE A 158 11.97 13.04 -33.57
CA ILE A 158 12.24 14.47 -33.73
C ILE A 158 13.01 14.72 -35.03
N GLN A 159 14.05 13.92 -35.31
CA GLN A 159 14.83 14.00 -36.55
C GLN A 159 14.02 13.63 -37.79
N GLY A 160 13.05 12.73 -37.68
CA GLY A 160 12.16 12.33 -38.77
C GLY A 160 10.96 13.25 -39.00
N SER A 161 10.68 14.19 -38.08
CA SER A 161 9.51 15.07 -38.18
C SER A 161 9.79 16.28 -39.09
N SER A 162 9.22 16.34 -40.29
CA SER A 162 9.36 17.49 -41.20
C SER A 162 8.55 18.73 -40.79
N SER A 163 8.28 18.91 -39.49
CA SER A 163 7.15 19.70 -38.97
C SER A 163 7.59 20.93 -38.17
N SER A 164 6.71 21.91 -38.01
CA SER A 164 6.94 23.15 -37.24
C SER A 164 7.31 22.89 -35.77
N MET A 165 7.96 23.86 -35.11
CA MET A 165 8.35 23.79 -33.69
C MET A 165 7.17 23.45 -32.75
N ASN A 166 5.96 23.91 -33.09
CA ASN A 166 4.73 23.57 -32.36
C ASN A 166 4.39 22.07 -32.44
N THR A 167 4.71 21.41 -33.54
CA THR A 167 4.43 19.97 -33.73
C THR A 167 5.39 19.11 -32.91
N VAL A 168 6.69 19.45 -32.92
CA VAL A 168 7.70 18.79 -32.08
C VAL A 168 7.39 18.99 -30.60
N GLN A 169 7.00 20.22 -30.22
CA GLN A 169 6.55 20.53 -28.87
C GLN A 169 5.32 19.70 -28.45
N ASN A 170 4.30 19.61 -29.31
CA ASN A 170 3.12 18.78 -29.05
C ASN A 170 3.48 17.29 -28.90
N ILE A 171 4.44 16.77 -29.66
CA ILE A 171 4.90 15.37 -29.50
C ILE A 171 5.55 15.19 -28.12
N ILE A 172 6.47 16.08 -27.75
CA ILE A 172 7.24 16.01 -26.50
C ILE A 172 6.37 16.18 -25.25
N GLU A 173 5.34 17.02 -25.32
CA GLU A 173 4.38 17.23 -24.22
C GLU A 173 3.42 16.04 -24.02
N ASN A 174 3.32 15.13 -25.00
CA ASN A 174 2.40 13.99 -24.97
C ASN A 174 3.09 12.62 -25.06
N ILE A 175 4.41 12.55 -24.91
CA ILE A 175 5.13 11.27 -24.73
C ILE A 175 5.08 10.86 -23.25
N ASP A 176 4.92 9.55 -23.04
CA ASP A 176 5.05 8.94 -21.72
C ASP A 176 6.52 8.81 -21.29
N LYS A 177 6.84 9.34 -20.11
CA LYS A 177 8.22 9.51 -19.63
C LYS A 177 8.53 8.64 -18.41
N HIS A 178 7.50 8.20 -17.68
CA HIS A 178 7.62 7.56 -16.38
C HIS A 178 6.68 6.36 -16.31
N HIS A 179 7.09 5.27 -15.65
CA HIS A 179 6.20 4.12 -15.48
C HIS A 179 5.08 4.44 -14.49
N ASP A 180 3.91 3.82 -14.61
CA ASP A 180 2.88 3.89 -13.59
C ASP A 180 3.30 3.10 -12.34
N ILE A 181 3.00 3.63 -11.15
CA ILE A 181 3.26 2.93 -9.88
C ILE A 181 1.98 2.24 -9.42
N PHE A 182 2.03 0.92 -9.32
CA PHE A 182 0.93 0.09 -8.82
C PHE A 182 1.17 -0.30 -7.36
N ASN A 183 0.11 -0.32 -6.56
CA ASN A 183 0.13 -0.74 -5.16
C ASN A 183 -1.06 -1.65 -4.86
N TYR A 184 -0.86 -2.79 -4.22
CA TYR A 184 -1.95 -3.66 -3.76
C TYR A 184 -1.86 -3.93 -2.27
N GLN A 185 -3.03 -4.02 -1.63
CA GLN A 185 -3.16 -4.39 -0.22
C GLN A 185 -4.44 -5.20 -0.01
N VAL A 186 -4.33 -6.29 0.75
CA VAL A 186 -5.45 -7.14 1.17
C VAL A 186 -5.35 -7.39 2.67
N ASN A 187 -6.48 -7.44 3.37
CA ASN A 187 -6.52 -7.64 4.82
C ASN A 187 -6.07 -9.05 5.30
N THR A 188 -5.63 -9.92 4.39
CA THR A 188 -4.90 -11.15 4.74
C THR A 188 -3.43 -10.89 5.07
N GLY A 189 -2.95 -9.65 4.88
CA GLY A 189 -1.55 -9.27 5.02
C GLY A 189 -0.78 -9.24 3.70
N LEU A 190 -1.43 -9.56 2.56
CA LEU A 190 -0.81 -9.44 1.24
C LEU A 190 -0.69 -7.96 0.84
N THR A 191 0.53 -7.46 0.72
CA THR A 191 0.81 -6.09 0.26
C THR A 191 1.98 -6.08 -0.74
N GLY A 192 2.04 -5.08 -1.63
CA GLY A 192 3.20 -4.90 -2.49
C GLY A 192 3.07 -3.73 -3.45
N LYS A 193 4.22 -3.25 -3.94
CA LYS A 193 4.30 -2.20 -4.97
C LYS A 193 5.07 -2.71 -6.18
N PHE A 194 4.62 -2.36 -7.38
CA PHE A 194 5.27 -2.79 -8.62
C PHE A 194 5.05 -1.78 -9.76
N ILE A 195 5.82 -1.93 -10.83
CA ILE A 195 5.59 -1.25 -12.12
C ILE A 195 5.36 -2.29 -13.22
N LEU A 196 4.84 -1.86 -14.37
CA LEU A 196 4.71 -2.69 -15.55
C LEU A 196 5.75 -2.26 -16.59
N GLN A 197 6.74 -3.12 -16.83
CA GLN A 197 7.74 -2.88 -17.87
C GLN A 197 7.21 -3.38 -19.22
N HIS A 198 7.09 -2.50 -20.21
CA HIS A 198 6.74 -2.86 -21.58
C HIS A 198 7.91 -3.53 -22.30
N SER A 199 7.62 -4.57 -23.06
CA SER A 199 8.58 -5.28 -23.91
C SER A 199 7.91 -5.89 -25.15
N GLY A 200 8.71 -6.31 -26.13
CA GLY A 200 8.23 -6.83 -27.42
C GLY A 200 7.89 -5.76 -28.46
N VAL A 201 7.51 -6.18 -29.67
CA VAL A 201 7.18 -5.28 -30.78
C VAL A 201 5.97 -4.43 -30.38
N ASN A 202 6.11 -3.10 -30.41
CA ASN A 202 5.10 -2.12 -29.97
C ASN A 202 4.69 -2.19 -28.49
N GLY A 203 5.52 -2.77 -27.61
CA GLY A 203 5.29 -2.73 -26.16
C GLY A 203 4.11 -3.58 -25.66
N THR A 204 3.66 -4.58 -26.42
CA THR A 204 2.47 -5.38 -26.06
C THR A 204 2.65 -6.33 -24.88
N THR A 205 3.89 -6.60 -24.45
CA THR A 205 4.16 -7.51 -23.32
C THR A 205 4.43 -6.70 -22.06
N LEU A 206 3.53 -6.83 -21.07
CA LEU A 206 3.66 -6.18 -19.77
C LEU A 206 4.32 -7.14 -18.77
N THR A 207 5.50 -6.76 -18.27
CA THR A 207 6.25 -7.54 -17.27
C THR A 207 6.22 -6.81 -15.91
N PRO A 208 5.54 -7.35 -14.90
CA PRO A 208 5.54 -6.75 -13.56
C PRO A 208 6.94 -6.79 -12.91
N ARG A 209 7.36 -5.68 -12.30
CA ARG A 209 8.60 -5.56 -11.54
C ARG A 209 8.34 -5.00 -10.15
N HIS A 210 8.71 -5.75 -9.11
CA HIS A 210 8.43 -5.37 -7.72
C HIS A 210 9.35 -4.24 -7.24
N LEU A 211 8.73 -3.18 -6.71
CA LEU A 211 9.41 -2.06 -6.06
C LEU A 211 9.61 -2.31 -4.57
N LEU A 212 8.64 -2.95 -3.89
CA LEU A 212 8.69 -3.28 -2.46
C LEU A 212 7.79 -4.49 -2.13
N SER A 213 8.26 -5.29 -1.17
CA SER A 213 7.43 -6.08 -0.23
C SER A 213 6.80 -7.41 -0.64
N SER A 214 6.96 -7.97 -1.85
CA SER A 214 6.36 -9.29 -2.10
C SER A 214 6.93 -10.08 -3.29
N PRO A 215 7.18 -11.40 -3.16
CA PRO A 215 7.46 -12.29 -4.29
C PRO A 215 6.21 -12.74 -5.05
N ALA A 216 5.03 -12.19 -4.75
CA ALA A 216 3.79 -12.63 -5.38
C ALA A 216 3.85 -12.52 -6.90
N LYS A 217 3.28 -13.52 -7.58
CA LYS A 217 3.20 -13.54 -9.04
C LYS A 217 2.03 -12.66 -9.49
N ILE A 218 2.33 -11.66 -10.31
CA ILE A 218 1.35 -10.69 -10.80
C ILE A 218 1.06 -10.97 -12.28
N ASN A 219 -0.22 -11.08 -12.62
CA ASN A 219 -0.70 -11.30 -13.98
C ASN A 219 -1.79 -10.27 -14.32
N PRO A 220 -1.50 -9.20 -15.08
CA PRO A 220 -2.52 -8.30 -15.60
C PRO A 220 -3.35 -9.01 -16.68
N VAL A 221 -4.65 -8.72 -16.72
CA VAL A 221 -5.60 -9.26 -17.71
C VAL A 221 -6.07 -8.13 -18.62
N ILE A 222 -5.81 -8.27 -19.92
CA ILE A 222 -6.07 -7.23 -20.92
C ILE A 222 -7.39 -7.55 -21.66
N THR A 223 -8.27 -6.56 -21.82
CA THR A 223 -9.46 -6.70 -22.70
C THR A 223 -9.09 -6.53 -24.16
N THR A 224 -9.78 -7.22 -25.07
CA THR A 224 -9.44 -7.20 -26.51
C THR A 224 -10.34 -6.33 -27.40
N ASN A 225 -11.41 -5.70 -26.88
CA ASN A 225 -12.32 -4.84 -27.65
C ASN A 225 -13.05 -3.79 -26.79
N PRO A 226 -13.33 -2.56 -27.28
CA PRO A 226 -12.83 -1.94 -28.52
C PRO A 226 -11.39 -1.39 -28.39
N ILE A 227 -10.83 -1.34 -27.18
CA ILE A 227 -9.52 -0.75 -26.85
C ILE A 227 -8.80 -1.66 -25.84
N PRO A 228 -7.58 -2.17 -26.14
CA PRO A 228 -6.74 -2.89 -25.19
C PRO A 228 -6.43 -2.10 -23.91
N ARG A 229 -6.92 -2.60 -22.77
CA ARG A 229 -6.68 -1.97 -21.46
C ARG A 229 -6.63 -3.02 -20.36
N ILE A 230 -6.00 -2.66 -19.25
CA ILE A 230 -5.89 -3.53 -18.08
C ILE A 230 -7.25 -3.57 -17.38
N SER A 231 -7.88 -4.73 -17.42
CA SER A 231 -9.25 -4.94 -16.91
C SER A 231 -9.30 -5.63 -15.55
N SER A 232 -8.26 -6.37 -15.18
CA SER A 232 -8.17 -7.03 -13.89
C SER A 232 -6.75 -7.48 -13.64
N PHE A 233 -6.47 -7.85 -12.39
CA PHE A 233 -5.22 -8.46 -12.00
C PHE A 233 -5.48 -9.78 -11.29
N ARG A 234 -4.65 -10.79 -11.59
CA ARG A 234 -4.52 -11.99 -10.77
C ARG A 234 -3.18 -11.91 -10.05
N VAL A 235 -3.23 -11.85 -8.73
CA VAL A 235 -2.04 -11.86 -7.86
C VAL A 235 -2.03 -13.21 -7.13
N THR A 236 -1.01 -14.03 -7.38
CA THR A 236 -0.88 -15.34 -6.73
C THR A 236 0.20 -15.26 -5.66
N ALA A 237 -0.17 -15.49 -4.40
CA ALA A 237 0.76 -15.53 -3.28
C ALA A 237 1.63 -16.80 -3.34
N GLU A 238 2.66 -16.85 -2.51
CA GLU A 238 3.64 -17.95 -2.49
C GLU A 238 3.09 -19.26 -1.91
N ASP A 239 1.96 -19.19 -1.22
CA ASP A 239 1.17 -20.34 -0.74
C ASP A 239 0.21 -20.88 -1.81
N GLY A 240 0.18 -20.26 -3.01
CA GLY A 240 -0.71 -20.58 -4.11
C GLY A 240 -2.09 -19.94 -4.03
N THR A 241 -2.40 -19.18 -2.98
CA THR A 241 -3.68 -18.44 -2.87
C THR A 241 -3.76 -17.37 -3.96
N ILE A 242 -4.89 -17.32 -4.68
CA ILE A 242 -5.09 -16.42 -5.81
C ILE A 242 -6.03 -15.29 -5.40
N TYR A 243 -5.57 -14.06 -5.55
CA TYR A 243 -6.33 -12.83 -5.34
C TYR A 243 -6.68 -12.23 -6.70
N VAL A 244 -7.97 -12.05 -6.96
CA VAL A 244 -8.48 -11.50 -8.22
C VAL A 244 -8.98 -10.09 -7.96
N PHE A 245 -8.39 -9.09 -8.59
CA PHE A 245 -8.79 -7.69 -8.50
C PHE A 245 -9.48 -7.26 -9.80
N GLY A 246 -10.63 -6.60 -9.69
CA GLY A 246 -11.50 -6.22 -10.81
C GLY A 246 -12.39 -7.37 -11.29
N SER A 247 -13.62 -7.05 -11.75
CA SER A 247 -14.52 -8.03 -12.38
C SER A 247 -15.51 -7.36 -13.35
N SER A 248 -16.02 -8.14 -14.30
CA SER A 248 -16.91 -7.73 -15.41
C SER A 248 -18.39 -7.58 -15.03
N GLY A 249 -18.76 -7.66 -13.74
CA GLY A 249 -20.16 -7.72 -13.30
C GLY A 249 -20.68 -6.54 -12.49
N SER A 250 -19.81 -5.68 -11.94
CA SER A 250 -20.21 -4.47 -11.21
C SER A 250 -18.96 -3.63 -10.91
N TYR A 251 -18.93 -2.42 -11.47
CA TYR A 251 -18.09 -1.25 -11.13
C TYR A 251 -16.92 -1.48 -10.17
N GLY A 252 -15.94 -2.29 -10.58
CA GLY A 252 -14.72 -2.56 -9.81
C GLY A 252 -13.59 -1.56 -10.10
N PHE A 253 -13.91 -0.43 -10.73
CA PHE A 253 -12.94 0.52 -11.28
C PHE A 253 -13.27 1.95 -10.89
N ASN A 254 -12.23 2.74 -10.62
CA ASN A 254 -12.32 4.19 -10.58
C ASN A 254 -11.92 4.74 -11.95
N GLU A 255 -12.81 5.48 -12.61
CA GLU A 255 -12.49 6.24 -13.82
C GLU A 255 -12.33 7.72 -13.42
N SER A 256 -11.24 8.37 -13.84
CA SER A 256 -11.22 9.82 -13.98
C SER A 256 -11.97 10.17 -15.27
N LEU A 257 -13.04 10.96 -15.20
CA LEU A 257 -13.89 11.33 -16.36
C LEU A 257 -13.24 12.42 -17.24
N GLN A 258 -11.96 12.26 -17.60
CA GLN A 258 -11.30 13.09 -18.62
C GLN A 258 -11.60 12.56 -20.04
N MET A 259 -11.12 13.25 -21.08
CA MET A 259 -11.33 12.87 -22.50
C MET A 259 -10.89 11.42 -22.83
N PHE A 260 -10.09 10.77 -21.96
CA PHE A 260 -9.80 9.34 -21.96
C PHE A 260 -9.93 8.76 -20.53
N PRO A 261 -10.88 7.86 -20.24
CA PRO A 261 -11.05 7.30 -18.89
C PRO A 261 -9.87 6.39 -18.51
N VAL A 262 -9.25 6.68 -17.36
CA VAL A 262 -8.11 5.91 -16.80
C VAL A 262 -8.58 5.14 -15.56
N TYR A 263 -8.31 3.84 -15.51
CA TYR A 263 -8.56 3.02 -14.32
C TYR A 263 -7.49 3.28 -13.25
N THR A 264 -7.85 3.84 -12.10
CA THR A 264 -6.89 4.13 -11.01
C THR A 264 -6.95 3.13 -9.87
N SER A 265 -7.92 2.21 -9.87
CA SER A 265 -7.97 1.10 -8.91
C SER A 265 -8.82 -0.08 -9.39
N TRP A 266 -8.50 -1.27 -8.91
CA TRP A 266 -9.19 -2.54 -9.08
C TRP A 266 -9.47 -3.14 -7.71
N TRP A 267 -10.74 -3.32 -7.36
CA TRP A 267 -11.15 -3.83 -6.06
C TRP A 267 -11.14 -5.35 -6.00
N LEU A 268 -10.81 -5.92 -4.85
CA LEU A 268 -10.72 -7.37 -4.67
C LEU A 268 -12.06 -8.02 -4.95
N ALA A 269 -12.15 -8.81 -6.01
CA ALA A 269 -13.38 -9.49 -6.43
C ALA A 269 -13.47 -10.90 -5.85
N SER A 270 -12.34 -11.59 -5.68
CA SER A 270 -12.32 -12.96 -5.17
C SER A 270 -10.96 -13.31 -4.55
N ILE A 271 -10.99 -14.14 -3.51
CA ILE A 271 -9.85 -14.91 -3.00
C ILE A 271 -10.15 -16.37 -3.27
N VAL A 272 -9.29 -17.07 -3.99
CA VAL A 272 -9.44 -18.48 -4.36
C VAL A 272 -8.35 -19.29 -3.67
N SER A 273 -8.74 -20.40 -3.05
CA SER A 273 -7.80 -21.31 -2.38
C SER A 273 -6.78 -21.87 -3.37
N ALA A 274 -5.59 -22.19 -2.88
CA ALA A 274 -4.54 -22.78 -3.70
C ALA A 274 -4.99 -24.08 -4.39
N ASP A 275 -5.92 -24.82 -3.77
CA ASP A 275 -6.49 -26.04 -4.32
C ASP A 275 -7.64 -25.84 -5.33
N LEU A 276 -8.07 -24.60 -5.54
CA LEU A 276 -9.16 -24.17 -6.41
C LEU A 276 -10.55 -24.74 -6.03
N GLN A 277 -10.72 -25.25 -4.80
CA GLN A 277 -11.98 -25.83 -4.33
C GLN A 277 -12.88 -24.82 -3.59
N ASP A 278 -12.29 -23.79 -2.98
CA ASP A 278 -12.99 -22.79 -2.17
C ASP A 278 -12.69 -21.38 -2.66
N SER A 279 -13.66 -20.48 -2.47
CA SER A 279 -13.44 -19.05 -2.68
C SER A 279 -14.24 -18.16 -1.74
N ILE A 280 -13.70 -16.97 -1.50
CA ILE A 280 -14.37 -15.85 -0.84
C ILE A 280 -14.59 -14.79 -1.92
N ASN A 281 -15.84 -14.44 -2.21
CA ASN A 281 -16.20 -13.52 -3.29
C ASN A 281 -16.77 -12.22 -2.73
N PHE A 282 -16.46 -11.11 -3.37
CA PHE A 282 -16.84 -9.77 -2.93
C PHE A 282 -17.79 -9.15 -3.93
N LYS A 283 -18.84 -8.49 -3.43
CA LYS A 283 -19.76 -7.68 -4.23
C LYS A 283 -19.70 -6.24 -3.77
N TYR A 284 -19.77 -5.36 -4.73
CA TYR A 284 -19.74 -3.92 -4.52
C TYR A 284 -20.95 -3.26 -5.17
N THR A 285 -21.43 -2.20 -4.56
CA THR A 285 -22.32 -1.22 -5.20
C THR A 285 -21.48 -0.02 -5.66
N SER A 286 -21.95 0.72 -6.66
CA SER A 286 -21.24 1.91 -7.17
C SER A 286 -21.93 3.19 -6.74
N ASN A 287 -21.15 4.15 -6.24
CA ASN A 287 -21.59 5.53 -6.09
C ASN A 287 -20.64 6.47 -6.84
N VAL A 288 -21.15 7.61 -7.29
CA VAL A 288 -20.32 8.66 -7.88
C VAL A 288 -19.93 9.62 -6.78
N GLN A 289 -18.63 9.85 -6.60
CA GLN A 289 -18.10 10.85 -5.69
C GLN A 289 -17.28 11.87 -6.46
N ASN A 290 -17.39 13.14 -6.06
CA ASN A 290 -16.57 14.21 -6.60
C ASN A 290 -15.45 14.55 -5.61
N LYS A 291 -14.20 14.46 -6.04
CA LYS A 291 -13.04 14.92 -5.27
C LYS A 291 -12.68 16.32 -5.74
N TRP A 292 -12.76 17.28 -4.82
CA TRP A 292 -12.36 18.66 -5.07
C TRP A 292 -10.92 18.87 -4.62
N GLY A 293 -10.06 19.26 -5.55
CA GLY A 293 -8.72 19.78 -5.27
C GLY A 293 -8.72 21.30 -5.34
N TYR A 294 -7.97 21.91 -4.44
CA TYR A 294 -7.65 23.33 -4.52
C TYR A 294 -6.13 23.46 -4.54
N SER A 295 -5.63 24.14 -5.56
CA SER A 295 -4.22 24.41 -5.76
C SER A 295 -4.03 25.83 -6.27
N GLU A 296 -2.94 26.45 -5.87
CA GLU A 296 -2.55 27.78 -6.30
C GLU A 296 -1.34 27.66 -7.22
N TYR A 297 -1.25 28.57 -8.19
CA TYR A 297 -0.13 28.63 -9.10
C TYR A 297 0.33 30.06 -9.29
N LEU A 298 1.63 30.19 -9.48
CA LEU A 298 2.29 31.43 -9.77
C LEU A 298 3.13 31.25 -11.02
N THR A 299 2.92 32.11 -12.02
CA THR A 299 3.81 32.18 -13.17
C THR A 299 4.61 33.47 -13.09
N VAL A 300 5.94 33.37 -13.15
CA VAL A 300 6.85 34.50 -13.17
C VAL A 300 7.69 34.42 -14.43
N ASN A 301 7.56 35.42 -15.30
CA ASN A 301 8.47 35.59 -16.44
C ASN A 301 9.63 36.47 -15.98
N ASP A 302 10.81 35.89 -15.95
CA ASP A 302 12.05 36.62 -15.67
C ASP A 302 12.54 37.35 -16.92
N ASN A 303 13.56 38.21 -16.76
CA ASN A 303 14.00 39.13 -17.79
C ASN A 303 14.33 38.46 -19.14
N PHE A 304 14.01 39.20 -20.20
CA PHE A 304 14.21 38.85 -21.61
C PHE A 304 15.70 38.85 -22.01
N MET A 305 16.09 37.90 -22.87
CA MET A 305 17.37 37.94 -23.60
C MET A 305 17.12 37.85 -25.12
N GLY A 306 17.55 38.86 -25.87
CA GLY A 306 17.50 38.88 -27.33
C GLY A 306 18.72 39.59 -27.92
N GLN A 307 19.09 39.18 -29.14
CA GLN A 307 20.18 39.81 -29.90
C GLN A 307 19.57 40.70 -30.98
N MET A 308 19.94 41.98 -31.01
CA MET A 308 19.56 42.92 -32.06
C MET A 308 20.82 43.57 -32.64
N GLY A 309 21.06 43.40 -33.94
CA GLY A 309 22.17 44.09 -34.64
C GLY A 309 23.56 43.82 -34.05
N GLY A 310 23.80 42.58 -33.57
CA GLY A 310 25.06 42.20 -32.93
C GLY A 310 25.10 42.50 -31.43
N GLU A 311 24.32 43.41 -30.87
CA GLU A 311 24.32 43.68 -29.42
C GLU A 311 23.21 42.91 -28.68
N VAL A 312 23.53 42.43 -27.47
CA VAL A 312 22.55 41.83 -26.56
C VAL A 312 21.85 42.98 -25.84
N TYR A 313 20.59 43.25 -26.18
CA TYR A 313 19.78 44.25 -25.49
C TYR A 313 19.05 43.59 -24.32
N LEU A 314 19.43 43.95 -23.10
CA LEU A 314 18.50 43.93 -21.95
C LEU A 314 17.64 45.19 -22.11
N GLU A 315 16.32 45.15 -21.88
CA GLU A 315 15.49 46.37 -21.94
C GLU A 315 16.06 47.46 -21.02
N THR A 316 16.83 48.38 -21.59
CA THR A 316 17.52 49.47 -20.91
C THR A 316 16.54 50.61 -20.70
N ASN A 317 15.79 50.56 -19.60
CA ASN A 317 15.19 51.74 -18.95
C ASN A 317 15.14 51.59 -17.42
N GLY A 318 16.16 50.98 -16.81
CA GLY A 318 16.46 51.11 -15.38
C GLY A 318 15.40 50.58 -14.40
N GLN A 319 14.40 49.84 -14.88
CA GLN A 319 13.42 49.15 -14.04
C GLN A 319 13.45 47.69 -14.45
N TYR A 320 14.03 46.83 -13.62
CA TYR A 320 13.91 45.38 -13.72
C TYR A 320 12.43 45.03 -13.63
N ARG A 321 11.72 44.98 -14.77
CA ARG A 321 10.35 44.49 -14.80
C ARG A 321 10.40 42.97 -14.83
N PHE A 322 10.64 42.38 -13.67
CA PHE A 322 9.98 41.11 -13.40
C PHE A 322 8.52 41.31 -13.74
N SER A 323 7.93 40.46 -14.58
CA SER A 323 6.48 40.49 -14.73
C SER A 323 5.90 40.36 -13.32
N SER A 324 4.95 41.21 -12.95
CA SER A 324 4.18 40.94 -11.73
C SER A 324 3.73 39.49 -11.77
N PRO A 325 3.96 38.71 -10.71
CA PRO A 325 3.63 37.30 -10.73
C PRO A 325 2.16 37.12 -11.14
N ASP A 326 1.92 36.31 -12.16
CA ASP A 326 0.57 35.95 -12.56
C ASP A 326 0.07 34.87 -11.60
N TYR A 327 -0.80 35.28 -10.69
CA TYR A 327 -1.37 34.42 -9.65
C TYR A 327 -2.71 33.85 -10.14
N ALA A 328 -2.79 32.53 -10.17
CA ALA A 328 -3.98 31.81 -10.54
C ALA A 328 -4.37 30.79 -9.46
N GLN A 329 -5.67 30.68 -9.21
CA GLN A 329 -6.24 29.61 -8.40
C GLN A 329 -6.84 28.57 -9.33
N ARG A 330 -6.50 27.29 -9.11
CA ARG A 330 -7.09 26.18 -9.86
C ARG A 330 -7.91 25.31 -8.93
N MET A 331 -9.17 25.21 -9.26
CA MET A 331 -10.06 24.19 -8.75
C MET A 331 -10.00 22.99 -9.69
N THR A 332 -9.71 21.82 -9.15
CA THR A 332 -9.85 20.56 -9.88
C THR A 332 -11.02 19.80 -9.29
N SER A 333 -11.87 19.25 -10.16
CA SER A 333 -12.93 18.32 -9.76
C SER A 333 -12.69 17.02 -10.50
N GLU A 334 -12.44 15.95 -9.75
CA GLU A 334 -12.29 14.62 -10.29
C GLU A 334 -13.49 13.79 -9.86
N LEU A 335 -14.31 13.39 -10.83
CA LEU A 335 -15.43 12.49 -10.61
C LEU A 335 -14.91 11.06 -10.63
N TYR A 336 -15.17 10.34 -9.55
CA TYR A 336 -14.80 8.94 -9.35
C TYR A 336 -16.05 8.08 -9.19
N THR A 337 -16.06 6.90 -9.83
CA THR A 337 -17.01 5.84 -9.48
C THR A 337 -16.39 5.00 -8.36
N VAL A 338 -16.88 5.18 -7.13
CA VAL A 338 -16.34 4.54 -5.93
C VAL A 338 -17.15 3.29 -5.59
N PRO A 339 -16.54 2.10 -5.59
CA PRO A 339 -17.21 0.90 -5.12
C PRO A 339 -17.30 0.88 -3.60
N VAL A 340 -18.47 0.53 -3.11
CA VAL A 340 -18.80 0.36 -1.69
C VAL A 340 -19.08 -1.11 -1.47
N LEU A 341 -18.33 -1.73 -0.55
CA LEU A 341 -18.48 -3.15 -0.24
C LEU A 341 -19.91 -3.42 0.26
N ASP A 342 -20.59 -4.33 -0.41
CA ASP A 342 -22.00 -4.69 -0.14
C ASP A 342 -22.09 -6.08 0.49
N GLU A 343 -21.45 -7.08 -0.11
CA GLU A 343 -21.46 -8.46 0.39
C GLU A 343 -20.10 -9.12 0.27
N ILE A 344 -19.77 -9.97 1.25
CA ILE A 344 -18.76 -11.01 1.12
C ILE A 344 -19.46 -12.36 1.17
N LEU A 345 -19.27 -13.20 0.16
CA LEU A 345 -19.84 -14.53 0.05
C LEU A 345 -18.75 -15.58 0.23
N PHE A 346 -18.99 -16.59 1.04
CA PHE A 346 -18.05 -17.69 1.30
C PHE A 346 -18.82 -19.01 1.51
N SER A 347 -18.14 -20.15 1.52
CA SER A 347 -18.83 -21.46 1.56
C SER A 347 -19.69 -21.66 2.83
N GLY A 348 -19.32 -21.01 3.94
CA GLY A 348 -20.05 -21.01 5.20
C GLY A 348 -21.21 -20.02 5.31
N GLY A 349 -21.35 -19.05 4.39
CA GLY A 349 -22.38 -18.02 4.48
C GLY A 349 -22.05 -16.71 3.78
N LYS A 350 -22.48 -15.60 4.38
CA LYS A 350 -22.24 -14.25 3.87
C LYS A 350 -22.07 -13.21 4.97
N VAL A 351 -21.32 -12.17 4.65
CA VAL A 351 -21.27 -10.91 5.40
C VAL A 351 -21.98 -9.84 4.58
N LYS A 352 -22.99 -9.19 5.15
CA LYS A 352 -23.74 -8.09 4.52
C LYS A 352 -23.36 -6.77 5.15
N PHE A 353 -23.07 -5.77 4.31
CA PHE A 353 -22.76 -4.41 4.70
C PHE A 353 -23.94 -3.51 4.31
N GLU A 354 -24.63 -2.99 5.31
CA GLU A 354 -25.72 -2.04 5.11
C GLU A 354 -25.18 -0.62 5.30
N THR A 355 -25.51 0.27 4.37
CA THR A 355 -25.07 1.68 4.43
C THR A 355 -26.26 2.62 4.42
N ARG A 356 -26.06 3.81 4.97
CA ARG A 356 -27.01 4.93 4.95
C ARG A 356 -26.26 6.23 4.74
N PHE A 357 -26.97 7.27 4.33
CA PHE A 357 -26.42 8.63 4.34
C PHE A 357 -26.57 9.25 5.74
N SER A 358 -25.51 9.90 6.22
CA SER A 358 -25.49 10.79 7.37
C SER A 358 -25.18 12.19 6.86
N GLU A 359 -26.21 12.99 6.63
CA GLU A 359 -26.13 14.21 5.80
C GLU A 359 -25.50 13.91 4.43
N ASP A 360 -24.31 14.44 4.14
CA ASP A 360 -23.65 14.31 2.83
C ASP A 360 -22.67 13.12 2.75
N VAL A 361 -22.47 12.36 3.84
CA VAL A 361 -21.50 11.27 3.91
C VAL A 361 -22.20 9.92 4.02
N GLN A 362 -21.86 9.00 3.12
CA GLN A 362 -22.31 7.61 3.19
C GLN A 362 -21.52 6.86 4.28
N VAL A 363 -22.24 6.22 5.19
CA VAL A 363 -21.68 5.49 6.33
C VAL A 363 -22.30 4.12 6.48
N VAL A 364 -21.60 3.18 7.11
CA VAL A 364 -22.14 1.86 7.44
C VAL A 364 -23.14 1.98 8.59
N SER A 365 -24.33 1.40 8.44
CA SER A 365 -25.35 1.33 9.48
C SER A 365 -25.30 0.01 10.24
N GLN A 366 -24.96 -1.09 9.56
CA GLN A 366 -24.88 -2.40 10.16
C GLN A 366 -24.00 -3.33 9.31
N ILE A 367 -23.25 -4.21 9.96
CA ILE A 367 -22.61 -5.35 9.30
C ILE A 367 -23.18 -6.62 9.92
N THR A 368 -23.69 -7.53 9.10
CA THR A 368 -24.31 -8.78 9.56
C THR A 368 -23.56 -9.98 8.99
N VAL A 369 -23.11 -10.87 9.86
CA VAL A 369 -22.57 -12.17 9.46
C VAL A 369 -23.69 -13.19 9.59
N SER A 370 -23.99 -13.89 8.51
CA SER A 370 -25.05 -14.90 8.44
C SER A 370 -24.58 -16.14 7.72
N ARG A 371 -25.17 -17.28 8.05
CA ARG A 371 -24.93 -18.55 7.39
C ARG A 371 -25.75 -18.69 6.11
N THR A 372 -25.48 -19.74 5.35
CA THR A 372 -26.21 -20.07 4.12
C THR A 372 -27.71 -20.33 4.34
N ASP A 373 -28.10 -20.77 5.54
CA ASP A 373 -29.50 -20.97 5.96
C ASP A 373 -30.19 -19.70 6.50
N GLY A 374 -29.45 -18.59 6.59
CA GLY A 374 -29.94 -17.30 7.07
C GLY A 374 -29.78 -17.07 8.58
N VAL A 375 -29.24 -18.02 9.35
CA VAL A 375 -28.97 -17.82 10.78
C VAL A 375 -27.90 -16.74 10.96
N ILE A 376 -28.18 -15.77 11.82
CA ILE A 376 -27.26 -14.65 12.10
C ILE A 376 -26.29 -15.06 13.20
N LEU A 377 -25.00 -15.00 12.88
CA LEU A 377 -23.90 -15.32 13.81
C LEU A 377 -23.55 -14.11 14.66
N CYS A 378 -23.37 -12.96 14.02
CA CYS A 378 -23.09 -11.71 14.72
C CYS A 378 -23.50 -10.49 13.91
N ARG A 379 -23.67 -9.36 14.61
CA ARG A 379 -23.89 -8.04 14.04
C ARG A 379 -22.91 -7.05 14.64
N PHE A 380 -22.50 -6.12 13.81
CA PHE A 380 -21.83 -4.89 14.22
C PHE A 380 -22.73 -3.71 13.88
N ILE A 381 -22.96 -2.84 14.85
CA ILE A 381 -23.85 -1.67 14.73
C ILE A 381 -23.10 -0.45 15.30
N PRO A 382 -22.64 0.49 14.47
CA PRO A 382 -22.00 1.70 14.94
C PRO A 382 -23.00 2.84 15.19
N THR A 383 -22.71 3.65 16.19
CA THR A 383 -23.37 4.94 16.41
C THR A 383 -22.49 6.05 15.84
N ILE A 384 -22.90 6.59 14.68
CA ILE A 384 -22.15 7.64 13.96
C ILE A 384 -22.87 8.97 14.08
N SER A 385 -22.11 10.02 14.40
CA SER A 385 -22.59 11.39 14.58
C SER A 385 -21.56 12.41 14.09
N ASN A 386 -21.96 13.66 13.86
CA ASN A 386 -21.03 14.73 13.49
C ASN A 386 -20.18 15.24 14.66
N PHE A 387 -19.03 15.82 14.32
CA PHE A 387 -18.26 16.67 15.23
C PHE A 387 -18.99 18.00 15.46
N THR A 388 -18.84 18.57 16.65
CA THR A 388 -19.49 19.84 17.05
C THR A 388 -18.51 20.77 17.71
N THR A 389 -18.60 22.08 17.43
CA THR A 389 -17.87 23.13 18.15
C THR A 389 -18.87 24.17 18.65
N GLY A 390 -19.10 24.20 19.97
CA GLY A 390 -20.23 24.95 20.54
C GLY A 390 -21.55 24.46 19.93
N SER A 391 -22.33 25.37 19.36
CA SER A 391 -23.58 25.04 18.64
C SER A 391 -23.38 24.69 17.15
N THR A 392 -22.15 24.77 16.63
CA THR A 392 -21.86 24.52 15.20
C THR A 392 -21.67 23.03 14.94
N VAL A 393 -22.39 22.49 13.95
CA VAL A 393 -22.26 21.11 13.48
C VAL A 393 -21.38 21.06 12.23
N HIS A 394 -20.34 20.23 12.25
CA HIS A 394 -19.43 20.04 11.11
C HIS A 394 -19.91 18.89 10.24
N LYS A 395 -20.69 19.20 9.21
CA LYS A 395 -21.44 18.23 8.39
C LYS A 395 -20.57 17.19 7.68
N ALA A 396 -19.38 17.59 7.23
CA ALA A 396 -18.42 16.69 6.58
C ALA A 396 -17.48 15.94 7.54
N SER A 397 -17.53 16.25 8.85
CA SER A 397 -16.69 15.61 9.87
C SER A 397 -17.55 14.72 10.76
N VAL A 398 -17.49 13.41 10.54
CA VAL A 398 -18.25 12.39 11.28
C VAL A 398 -17.33 11.53 12.17
N LYS A 399 -17.84 11.09 13.32
CA LYS A 399 -17.17 10.24 14.30
C LYS A 399 -18.00 9.01 14.67
N VAL A 400 -17.32 7.94 15.07
CA VAL A 400 -17.94 6.79 15.72
C VAL A 400 -17.97 7.03 17.23
N SER A 401 -19.14 7.28 17.79
CA SER A 401 -19.26 7.46 19.25
C SER A 401 -19.34 6.11 19.97
N GLU A 402 -19.93 5.10 19.33
CA GLU A 402 -20.12 3.77 19.90
C GLU A 402 -19.96 2.67 18.83
N MET A 403 -19.40 1.53 19.21
CA MET A 403 -19.41 0.30 18.42
C MET A 403 -20.09 -0.80 19.22
N LEU A 404 -21.23 -1.26 18.74
CA LEU A 404 -22.01 -2.32 19.35
C LEU A 404 -21.79 -3.63 18.59
N PHE A 405 -21.43 -4.68 19.32
CA PHE A 405 -21.24 -6.02 18.80
C PHE A 405 -22.27 -6.94 19.42
N GLN A 406 -23.07 -7.60 18.59
CA GLN A 406 -24.09 -8.55 19.00
C GLN A 406 -23.74 -9.94 18.49
N TYR A 407 -23.65 -10.93 19.38
CA TYR A 407 -23.32 -12.31 19.03
C TYR A 407 -24.50 -13.24 19.32
N GLY A 408 -24.92 -14.02 18.32
CA GLY A 408 -26.09 -14.88 18.36
C GLY A 408 -27.37 -14.25 17.79
N SER A 409 -28.39 -15.08 17.58
CA SER A 409 -29.68 -14.68 16.99
C SER A 409 -30.73 -14.33 18.04
N THR A 410 -30.87 -15.13 19.09
CA THR A 410 -31.88 -15.02 20.15
C THR A 410 -31.22 -14.56 21.44
N ASN A 411 -31.59 -13.39 21.98
CA ASN A 411 -30.94 -12.74 23.13
C ASN A 411 -29.42 -12.59 22.95
N PRO A 412 -28.97 -11.84 21.93
CA PRO A 412 -27.57 -11.75 21.60
C PRO A 412 -26.76 -11.19 22.78
N LEU A 413 -25.59 -11.77 23.04
CA LEU A 413 -24.61 -11.05 23.86
C LEU A 413 -24.33 -9.73 23.17
N THR A 414 -24.37 -8.67 23.95
CA THR A 414 -23.95 -7.35 23.51
C THR A 414 -22.63 -6.94 24.16
N GLN A 415 -21.65 -6.57 23.35
CA GLN A 415 -20.45 -5.84 23.77
C GLN A 415 -20.50 -4.43 23.20
N LYS A 416 -20.09 -3.46 24.02
CA LYS A 416 -20.14 -2.05 23.67
C LYS A 416 -18.79 -1.41 23.91
N TYR A 417 -18.24 -0.81 22.87
CA TYR A 417 -17.12 0.11 22.97
C TYR A 417 -17.66 1.53 22.83
N THR A 418 -17.13 2.47 23.60
CA THR A 418 -17.41 3.90 23.42
C THR A 418 -16.13 4.70 23.30
N PHE A 419 -16.19 5.78 22.54
CA PHE A 419 -15.02 6.55 22.12
C PHE A 419 -15.18 8.01 22.50
N GLU A 420 -14.14 8.59 23.07
CA GLU A 420 -14.03 10.04 23.27
C GLU A 420 -12.94 10.61 22.37
N TYR A 421 -13.14 11.83 21.90
CA TYR A 421 -12.27 12.48 20.93
C TYR A 421 -11.77 13.83 21.43
N TYR A 422 -10.61 14.25 20.95
CA TYR A 422 -10.14 15.62 21.11
C TYR A 422 -11.05 16.57 20.33
N GLN A 423 -11.74 17.46 21.05
CA GLN A 423 -12.62 18.48 20.49
C GLN A 423 -12.44 19.75 21.34
N SER A 424 -11.98 20.85 20.76
CA SER A 424 -11.81 22.14 21.46
C SER A 424 -12.37 23.32 20.65
N SER A 425 -12.14 24.54 21.14
CA SER A 425 -12.49 25.78 20.44
C SER A 425 -11.69 26.04 19.16
N TYR A 426 -10.69 25.21 18.81
CA TYR A 426 -9.89 25.35 17.59
C TYR A 426 -10.66 24.98 16.30
N GLY A 427 -11.87 24.41 16.44
CA GLY A 427 -12.73 24.11 15.30
C GLY A 427 -12.31 22.85 14.52
N PHE A 428 -12.94 22.63 13.38
CA PHE A 428 -12.64 21.56 12.44
C PHE A 428 -12.50 22.17 11.04
N PRO A 429 -11.75 21.53 10.12
CA PRO A 429 -11.79 21.92 8.72
C PRO A 429 -13.24 21.80 8.22
N SER A 430 -13.87 22.93 7.96
CA SER A 430 -15.26 22.97 7.51
C SER A 430 -15.34 22.66 6.01
N SER A 431 -16.40 21.94 5.61
CA SER A 431 -16.85 21.85 4.22
C SER A 431 -17.47 23.19 3.79
N GLY A 432 -16.63 24.22 3.70
CA GLY A 432 -17.00 25.49 3.09
C GLY A 432 -16.99 25.38 1.56
N TRP A 433 -17.45 26.45 0.89
CA TRP A 433 -17.23 26.64 -0.54
C TRP A 433 -15.75 26.44 -0.89
N VAL A 434 -15.47 25.86 -2.05
CA VAL A 434 -14.10 25.66 -2.53
C VAL A 434 -13.36 27.01 -2.56
N GLY A 435 -12.17 27.07 -1.96
CA GLY A 435 -11.42 28.33 -1.74
C GLY A 435 -11.73 29.06 -0.42
N SER A 436 -12.54 28.48 0.49
CA SER A 436 -12.74 29.02 1.83
C SER A 436 -11.46 28.97 2.67
N ALA A 437 -11.36 29.88 3.65
CA ALA A 437 -10.27 29.92 4.63
C ALA A 437 -9.94 28.54 5.24
N SER A 438 -10.94 27.66 5.41
CA SER A 438 -10.77 26.29 5.92
C SER A 438 -10.04 25.32 4.98
N GLN A 439 -10.11 25.50 3.66
CA GLN A 439 -9.38 24.66 2.69
C GLN A 439 -7.90 25.06 2.54
N LEU A 440 -7.59 26.32 2.88
CA LEU A 440 -6.24 26.87 2.90
C LEU A 440 -5.48 26.54 4.19
N SER A 441 -6.18 26.13 5.24
CA SER A 441 -5.64 25.78 6.57
C SER A 441 -4.92 24.45 6.64
N LYS A 442 -4.06 24.15 5.66
CA LYS A 442 -3.25 22.94 5.63
C LYS A 442 -1.76 23.25 5.68
N ASP A 443 -1.04 22.47 6.48
CA ASP A 443 0.42 22.44 6.45
C ASP A 443 0.95 21.75 5.17
N TRP A 444 2.27 21.59 5.06
CA TRP A 444 2.88 20.86 3.93
C TRP A 444 2.48 19.37 3.85
N GLY A 445 2.11 18.74 4.97
CA GLY A 445 1.64 17.35 5.03
C GLY A 445 0.13 17.20 4.81
N GLY A 446 -0.59 18.29 4.61
CA GLY A 446 -2.05 18.31 4.44
C GLY A 446 -2.84 18.28 5.75
N PHE A 447 -2.18 18.40 6.90
CA PHE A 447 -2.83 18.45 8.22
C PHE A 447 -3.35 19.84 8.53
N PHE A 448 -4.45 19.88 9.28
CA PHE A 448 -5.10 21.12 9.66
C PHE A 448 -4.19 21.96 10.57
N ASN A 449 -3.86 23.17 10.17
CA ASN A 449 -2.99 24.08 10.93
C ASN A 449 -3.66 25.40 11.35
N GLY A 450 -4.88 25.67 10.87
CA GLY A 450 -5.67 26.86 11.19
C GLY A 450 -5.28 28.14 10.43
N ASN A 451 -4.27 28.11 9.56
CA ASN A 451 -3.84 29.30 8.80
C ASN A 451 -4.74 29.55 7.59
N SER A 452 -5.10 30.78 7.28
CA SER A 452 -5.99 31.08 6.13
C SER A 452 -5.30 31.84 5.00
N GLY A 453 -3.97 31.92 5.02
CA GLY A 453 -3.16 32.57 4.00
C GLY A 453 -3.02 31.71 2.73
N PRO A 454 -2.33 32.22 1.70
CA PRO A 454 -2.06 31.43 0.50
C PRO A 454 -1.24 30.18 0.80
N LEU A 455 -1.32 29.17 -0.06
CA LEU A 455 -0.62 27.89 0.06
C LEU A 455 0.75 27.90 -0.63
N ILE A 456 1.04 28.88 -1.48
CA ILE A 456 2.40 29.06 -2.01
C ILE A 456 3.29 29.63 -0.89
N PRO A 457 4.36 28.93 -0.47
CA PRO A 457 5.25 29.40 0.58
C PRO A 457 5.88 30.76 0.28
N SER A 458 6.25 31.50 1.33
CA SER A 458 7.06 32.72 1.17
C SER A 458 8.48 32.37 0.72
N ASN A 459 8.93 32.97 -0.38
CA ASN A 459 10.28 32.79 -0.92
C ASN A 459 11.01 34.14 -1.03
N TYR A 460 12.34 34.10 -0.94
CA TYR A 460 13.25 35.23 -1.10
C TYR A 460 13.36 35.74 -2.56
N GLU A 461 12.90 34.98 -3.56
CA GLU A 461 13.11 35.30 -4.98
C GLU A 461 11.83 35.39 -5.85
N ILE A 462 10.66 35.58 -5.24
CA ILE A 462 9.43 35.90 -5.96
C ILE A 462 9.13 37.39 -5.76
N PRO A 463 9.33 38.23 -6.79
CA PRO A 463 9.08 39.67 -6.68
C PRO A 463 7.64 39.95 -6.24
N ASN A 464 7.46 40.77 -5.21
CA ASN A 464 6.14 41.24 -4.74
C ASN A 464 5.16 40.14 -4.26
N TRP A 465 5.63 38.94 -3.88
CA TRP A 465 4.79 37.89 -3.29
C TRP A 465 5.10 37.68 -1.81
N THR A 466 4.12 37.91 -0.94
CA THR A 466 4.28 37.78 0.52
C THR A 466 4.19 36.35 1.05
N GLY A 467 3.80 35.37 0.20
CA GLY A 467 3.67 33.96 0.57
C GLY A 467 2.66 33.68 1.68
N GLY A 468 2.46 32.40 2.00
CA GLY A 468 1.66 32.00 3.14
C GLY A 468 2.34 30.98 4.04
N ASP A 469 1.82 30.91 5.27
CA ASP A 469 2.38 30.13 6.36
C ASP A 469 1.81 28.70 6.37
N ARG A 470 2.69 27.74 6.07
CA ARG A 470 2.38 26.32 6.05
C ARG A 470 2.96 25.55 7.25
N ALA A 471 3.35 26.26 8.31
CA ALA A 471 3.82 25.66 9.55
C ALA A 471 2.81 24.64 10.11
N ALA A 472 3.34 23.53 10.62
CA ALA A 472 2.56 22.55 11.34
C ALA A 472 2.12 23.13 12.70
N ASN A 473 0.86 22.89 13.07
CA ASN A 473 0.32 23.28 14.37
C ASN A 473 -0.39 22.10 15.06
N PRO A 474 0.22 21.50 16.09
CA PRO A 474 -0.32 20.30 16.75
C PRO A 474 -1.70 20.50 17.38
N LEU A 475 -2.05 21.72 17.81
CA LEU A 475 -3.34 22.00 18.46
C LEU A 475 -4.52 21.89 17.46
N TYR A 476 -4.30 22.29 16.21
CA TYR A 476 -5.28 22.13 15.13
C TYR A 476 -5.24 20.70 14.56
N ALA A 477 -4.05 20.11 14.39
CA ALA A 477 -3.92 18.73 13.91
C ALA A 477 -4.52 17.70 14.88
N MET A 478 -4.68 18.03 16.17
CA MET A 478 -5.27 17.13 17.18
C MET A 478 -6.80 17.06 17.15
N GLN A 479 -7.48 17.94 16.42
CA GLN A 479 -8.95 17.94 16.41
C GLN A 479 -9.50 16.67 15.77
N GLY A 480 -10.43 15.99 16.44
CA GLY A 480 -11.00 14.73 15.94
C GLY A 480 -10.16 13.48 16.20
N MET A 481 -9.02 13.62 16.87
CA MET A 481 -8.19 12.50 17.29
C MET A 481 -8.82 11.69 18.41
N LEU A 482 -8.66 10.36 18.39
CA LEU A 482 -9.20 9.48 19.42
C LEU A 482 -8.47 9.69 20.74
N LYS A 483 -9.18 10.20 21.75
CA LYS A 483 -8.63 10.48 23.09
C LYS A 483 -8.75 9.28 24.02
N LYS A 484 -9.84 8.53 23.95
CA LYS A 484 -10.14 7.45 24.90
C LYS A 484 -11.01 6.36 24.29
N ILE A 485 -10.71 5.12 24.67
CA ILE A 485 -11.52 3.93 24.37
C ILE A 485 -12.00 3.35 25.69
N ASN A 486 -13.31 3.26 25.87
CA ASN A 486 -13.91 2.48 26.95
C ASN A 486 -14.23 1.07 26.42
N PHE A 487 -13.73 0.06 27.12
CA PHE A 487 -13.88 -1.34 26.73
C PHE A 487 -15.16 -1.95 27.32
N PRO A 488 -15.71 -3.02 26.70
CA PRO A 488 -16.88 -3.73 27.24
C PRO A 488 -16.69 -4.28 28.65
N THR A 489 -15.43 -4.47 29.08
CA THR A 489 -15.06 -4.96 30.42
C THR A 489 -15.16 -3.89 31.51
N GLY A 490 -15.41 -2.62 31.16
CA GLY A 490 -15.51 -1.48 32.09
C GLY A 490 -14.20 -0.71 32.30
N GLY A 491 -13.06 -1.26 31.89
CA GLY A 491 -11.78 -0.52 31.83
C GLY A 491 -11.72 0.42 30.64
N TRP A 492 -10.70 1.30 30.61
CA TRP A 492 -10.47 2.21 29.48
C TRP A 492 -9.00 2.49 29.24
N THR A 493 -8.69 2.96 28.03
CA THR A 493 -7.36 3.46 27.67
C THR A 493 -7.47 4.89 27.13
N GLU A 494 -6.60 5.77 27.62
CA GLU A 494 -6.43 7.14 27.15
C GLU A 494 -5.12 7.28 26.36
N PHE A 495 -5.19 8.08 25.29
CA PHE A 495 -4.08 8.37 24.40
C PHE A 495 -3.77 9.86 24.45
N PHE A 496 -2.51 10.20 24.68
CA PHE A 496 -2.01 11.56 24.72
C PHE A 496 -1.04 11.76 23.57
N TYR A 497 -1.37 12.67 22.66
CA TYR A 497 -0.54 12.98 21.48
C TYR A 497 0.26 14.27 21.67
N GLU A 498 1.33 14.40 20.89
CA GLU A 498 2.08 15.63 20.72
C GLU A 498 2.45 15.84 19.25
N GLY A 499 2.94 17.04 18.91
CA GLY A 499 3.40 17.34 17.56
C GLY A 499 4.63 16.54 17.17
N ASN A 500 4.70 16.12 15.90
CA ASN A 500 5.94 15.56 15.38
C ASN A 500 7.05 16.61 15.38
N LYS A 501 8.30 16.16 15.51
CA LYS A 501 9.52 16.99 15.41
C LYS A 501 10.50 16.39 14.42
N ALA A 502 11.22 17.24 13.68
CA ALA A 502 12.26 16.88 12.71
C ALA A 502 13.42 17.89 12.75
N LEU A 503 14.54 17.58 12.09
CA LEU A 503 15.74 18.44 12.04
C LEU A 503 15.45 19.85 11.50
N GLN A 504 15.88 20.87 12.27
CA GLN A 504 15.40 22.28 12.23
C GLN A 504 15.76 23.09 10.96
N ASN A 505 16.64 22.61 10.08
CA ASN A 505 17.15 23.37 8.91
C ASN A 505 16.49 23.00 7.57
N VAL A 506 15.36 22.29 7.61
CA VAL A 506 14.91 21.47 6.49
C VAL A 506 13.60 21.96 5.87
N ILE A 507 12.82 22.83 6.52
CA ILE A 507 11.46 23.14 6.06
C ILE A 507 11.39 24.57 5.51
N VAL A 508 11.27 24.70 4.18
CA VAL A 508 11.11 25.97 3.47
C VAL A 508 9.84 26.68 3.95
N GLY A 509 9.99 27.88 4.53
CA GLY A 509 8.87 28.74 4.91
C GLY A 509 8.39 28.63 6.36
N THR A 510 9.17 28.04 7.28
CA THR A 510 8.85 27.96 8.72
C THR A 510 9.80 28.76 9.61
N PRO A 511 9.74 30.10 9.66
CA PRO A 511 10.44 30.84 10.70
C PRO A 511 9.82 30.52 12.08
N GLY A 512 10.49 29.70 12.90
CA GLY A 512 10.20 29.58 14.34
C GLY A 512 9.24 28.48 14.81
N SER A 513 8.91 27.46 13.99
CA SER A 513 8.19 26.26 14.48
C SER A 513 9.13 25.07 14.62
N ASP A 514 9.18 24.46 15.82
CA ASP A 514 9.90 23.21 16.08
C ASP A 514 9.12 21.95 15.63
N TYR A 515 7.91 22.14 15.06
CA TYR A 515 7.00 21.04 14.73
C TYR A 515 6.98 20.73 13.23
N ALA A 516 7.01 19.43 12.95
CA ALA A 516 6.79 18.85 11.63
C ALA A 516 5.33 18.38 11.48
N PRO A 517 4.86 18.11 10.25
CA PRO A 517 3.48 17.72 9.99
C PRO A 517 3.00 16.49 10.79
N GLY A 518 1.72 16.53 11.21
CA GLY A 518 1.06 15.44 11.93
C GLY A 518 1.42 15.31 13.42
N LEU A 519 1.02 14.18 14.01
CA LEU A 519 1.16 13.90 15.44
C LEU A 519 1.89 12.58 15.71
N ARG A 520 2.40 12.44 16.93
CA ARG A 520 2.89 11.19 17.53
C ARG A 520 2.32 10.96 18.92
N LEU A 521 2.35 9.71 19.37
CA LEU A 521 1.91 9.30 20.70
C LEU A 521 2.95 9.69 21.75
N ARG A 522 2.57 10.54 22.70
CA ARG A 522 3.43 10.86 23.84
C ARG A 522 3.27 9.87 24.98
N GLN A 523 2.04 9.48 25.26
CA GLN A 523 1.71 8.66 26.42
C GLN A 523 0.41 7.88 26.19
N GLN A 524 0.36 6.66 26.73
CA GLN A 524 -0.85 5.84 26.80
C GLN A 524 -1.07 5.42 28.25
N VAL A 525 -2.30 5.58 28.74
CA VAL A 525 -2.66 5.22 30.12
C VAL A 525 -3.89 4.33 30.10
N SER A 526 -3.78 3.15 30.70
CA SER A 526 -4.86 2.15 30.78
C SER A 526 -5.32 2.00 32.22
N TYR A 527 -6.62 1.84 32.40
CA TYR A 527 -7.31 1.79 33.70
C TYR A 527 -8.20 0.55 33.75
N THR A 528 -8.19 -0.14 34.90
CA THR A 528 -9.15 -1.21 35.21
C THR A 528 -10.32 -0.72 36.07
N GLY A 529 -10.29 0.54 36.51
CA GLY A 529 -11.30 1.21 37.31
C GLY A 529 -10.89 2.63 37.70
N PRO A 530 -11.73 3.37 38.46
CA PRO A 530 -11.54 4.80 38.76
C PRO A 530 -10.45 5.13 39.77
N ALA A 531 -9.86 4.15 40.46
CA ALA A 531 -8.98 4.42 41.60
C ALA A 531 -7.55 4.81 41.19
N GLN A 532 -6.92 4.13 40.23
CA GLN A 532 -5.54 4.38 39.76
C GLN A 532 -5.30 3.80 38.35
N PRO A 533 -4.34 4.35 37.57
CA PRO A 533 -3.95 3.75 36.29
C PRO A 533 -3.33 2.38 36.53
N ALA A 534 -3.80 1.41 35.76
CA ALA A 534 -3.27 0.05 35.72
C ALA A 534 -1.94 0.01 34.97
N LYS A 535 -1.82 0.75 33.86
CA LYS A 535 -0.61 0.76 33.07
C LYS A 535 -0.39 2.12 32.44
N THR A 536 0.81 2.67 32.62
CA THR A 536 1.24 3.89 31.95
C THR A 536 2.44 3.56 31.07
N LYS A 537 2.38 3.97 29.81
CA LYS A 537 3.50 3.92 28.88
C LYS A 537 3.78 5.33 28.37
N THR A 538 5.03 5.77 28.50
CA THR A 538 5.49 7.05 27.97
C THR A 538 6.53 6.81 26.90
N TYR A 539 6.47 7.59 25.81
CA TYR A 539 7.35 7.42 24.66
C TYR A 539 8.21 8.66 24.48
N THR A 540 9.52 8.46 24.27
CA THR A 540 10.42 9.50 23.80
C THR A 540 11.02 9.07 22.47
N TYR A 541 11.34 10.06 21.64
CA TYR A 541 11.69 9.85 20.24
C TYR A 541 13.05 10.48 19.97
N SER A 542 13.84 9.83 19.11
CA SER A 542 14.98 10.50 18.50
C SER A 542 14.53 11.68 17.62
N GLU A 543 15.49 12.37 17.03
CA GLU A 543 15.20 13.31 15.96
C GLU A 543 14.48 12.60 14.80
N GLY A 544 13.36 13.17 14.37
CA GLY A 544 12.58 12.66 13.25
C GLY A 544 13.28 12.96 11.93
N ARG A 545 13.17 12.01 10.99
CA ARG A 545 13.62 12.16 9.60
C ARG A 545 12.41 12.34 8.70
N ILE A 546 12.56 13.23 7.72
CA ILE A 546 11.58 13.45 6.67
C ILE A 546 12.12 12.75 5.40
N PRO A 547 11.36 11.82 4.79
CA PRO A 547 11.80 11.11 3.59
C PRO A 547 12.12 12.03 2.40
N ILE A 548 11.39 13.14 2.28
CA ILE A 548 11.65 14.20 1.30
C ILE A 548 11.58 15.55 1.99
N ILE A 549 12.63 16.33 1.81
CA ILE A 549 12.70 17.71 2.23
C ILE A 549 11.88 18.57 1.25
N PRO A 550 10.86 19.34 1.66
CA PRO A 550 10.04 20.13 0.74
C PRO A 550 10.79 21.39 0.26
N TRP A 551 11.84 21.20 -0.54
CA TRP A 551 12.58 22.29 -1.17
C TRP A 551 11.70 23.04 -2.17
N LEU A 552 11.97 24.32 -2.38
CA LEU A 552 11.20 25.17 -3.28
C LEU A 552 11.17 24.61 -4.72
N ASP A 553 12.25 23.97 -5.14
CA ASP A 553 12.38 23.36 -6.47
C ASP A 553 11.41 22.19 -6.69
N TYR A 554 10.84 21.64 -5.61
CA TYR A 554 9.78 20.64 -5.72
C TYR A 554 8.39 21.25 -5.85
N PHE A 555 8.25 22.55 -5.60
CA PHE A 555 7.02 23.29 -5.85
C PHE A 555 7.07 24.04 -7.18
N GLY A 556 8.22 24.10 -7.85
CA GLY A 556 8.40 24.94 -9.03
C GLY A 556 9.11 24.27 -10.20
N HIS A 557 8.64 24.53 -11.41
CA HIS A 557 9.27 24.14 -12.67
C HIS A 557 9.71 25.39 -13.43
N LYS A 558 10.93 25.38 -14.01
CA LYS A 558 11.47 26.49 -14.81
C LYS A 558 11.59 26.04 -16.26
N THR A 559 11.13 26.84 -17.21
CA THR A 559 11.28 26.58 -18.66
C THR A 559 11.74 27.83 -19.38
N TYR A 560 12.45 27.66 -20.49
CA TYR A 560 12.82 28.75 -21.39
C TYR A 560 11.83 28.78 -22.56
N VAL A 561 11.18 29.92 -22.77
CA VAL A 561 10.16 30.10 -23.82
C VAL A 561 10.76 30.94 -24.95
N PRO A 562 10.76 30.43 -26.20
CA PRO A 562 11.22 31.19 -27.35
C PRO A 562 10.16 32.23 -27.73
N LEU A 563 10.61 33.39 -28.17
CA LEU A 563 9.78 34.48 -28.67
C LEU A 563 10.43 35.07 -29.92
N LEU A 564 9.61 35.57 -30.85
CA LEU A 564 10.09 36.41 -31.95
C LEU A 564 9.93 37.88 -31.56
N VAL A 565 11.03 38.63 -31.63
CA VAL A 565 11.06 40.05 -31.29
C VAL A 565 11.32 40.87 -32.53
N TRP A 566 10.51 41.89 -32.74
CA TRP A 566 10.58 42.73 -33.91
C TRP A 566 11.43 43.98 -33.61
N ASP A 567 12.40 44.29 -34.47
CA ASP A 567 13.15 45.55 -34.36
C ASP A 567 12.33 46.74 -34.89
N PHE A 568 12.86 47.96 -34.73
CA PHE A 568 12.22 49.19 -35.23
C PHE A 568 12.03 49.22 -36.76
N ASN A 569 12.72 48.33 -37.49
CA ASN A 569 12.61 48.17 -38.94
C ASN A 569 11.71 46.99 -39.31
N ASN A 570 11.00 46.39 -38.34
CA ASN A 570 10.08 45.28 -38.52
C ASN A 570 10.75 43.98 -39.00
N ASN A 571 12.01 43.75 -38.64
CA ASN A 571 12.67 42.45 -38.80
C ASN A 571 12.49 41.59 -37.55
N ALA A 572 12.21 40.30 -37.73
CA ALA A 572 12.05 39.35 -36.64
C ALA A 572 13.40 38.77 -36.20
N HIS A 573 13.69 38.88 -34.90
CA HIS A 573 14.87 38.33 -34.24
C HIS A 573 14.43 37.25 -33.22
N PRO A 574 15.18 36.14 -33.09
CA PRO A 574 14.91 35.16 -32.05
C PRO A 574 15.28 35.71 -30.67
N GLY A 575 14.38 35.55 -29.69
CA GLY A 575 14.60 35.88 -28.29
C GLY A 575 14.12 34.76 -27.38
N VAL A 576 14.53 34.81 -26.12
CA VAL A 576 14.15 33.84 -25.08
C VAL A 576 13.91 34.56 -23.77
N PHE A 577 12.91 34.12 -23.01
CA PHE A 577 12.77 34.48 -21.60
C PHE A 577 12.65 33.23 -20.74
N ARG A 578 13.07 33.32 -19.48
CA ARG A 578 12.88 32.25 -18.48
C ARG A 578 11.50 32.43 -17.85
N GLN A 579 10.70 31.38 -17.86
CA GLN A 579 9.41 31.31 -17.17
C GLN A 579 9.54 30.34 -15.99
N ARG A 580 9.16 30.79 -14.80
CA ARG A 580 9.04 29.97 -13.59
C ARG A 580 7.58 29.73 -13.30
N TYR A 581 7.20 28.46 -13.15
CA TYR A 581 5.88 28.02 -12.74
C TYR A 581 5.98 27.44 -11.34
N ILE A 582 5.23 27.95 -10.38
CA ILE A 582 5.27 27.50 -8.98
C ILE A 582 3.86 27.07 -8.60
N SER A 583 3.71 25.90 -8.01
CA SER A 583 2.46 25.34 -7.49
C SER A 583 2.46 25.30 -5.97
N SER A 584 1.29 25.40 -5.36
CA SER A 584 1.10 25.07 -3.94
C SER A 584 1.23 23.57 -3.65
N GLU A 585 1.12 22.72 -4.66
CA GLU A 585 1.29 21.29 -4.54
C GLU A 585 2.72 20.90 -4.93
N LEU A 586 3.25 19.87 -4.27
CA LEU A 586 4.55 19.28 -4.62
C LEU A 586 4.51 18.73 -6.05
N ASP A 587 5.70 18.57 -6.64
CA ASP A 587 5.90 17.95 -7.94
C ASP A 587 5.04 16.68 -8.01
N PRO A 588 4.15 16.57 -9.02
CA PRO A 588 3.25 15.45 -9.13
C PRO A 588 3.96 14.08 -9.12
N ASN A 589 5.20 13.97 -9.60
CA ASN A 589 6.00 12.73 -9.50
C ASN A 589 6.42 12.40 -8.06
N LEU A 590 6.48 13.41 -7.19
CA LEU A 590 6.70 13.30 -5.75
C LEU A 590 5.38 13.17 -4.97
N VAL A 591 4.22 13.26 -5.64
CA VAL A 591 2.91 13.21 -4.99
C VAL A 591 2.65 11.86 -4.31
N SER A 592 3.25 10.78 -4.82
CA SER A 592 3.21 9.44 -4.21
C SER A 592 3.87 9.38 -2.82
N LEU A 593 4.66 10.41 -2.50
CA LEU A 593 5.38 10.61 -1.25
C LEU A 593 4.71 11.71 -0.40
N VAL A 594 3.60 12.29 -0.89
CA VAL A 594 2.79 13.29 -0.17
C VAL A 594 2.05 12.65 0.99
N GLY A 595 2.15 13.30 2.15
CA GLY A 595 1.81 12.74 3.46
C GLY A 595 3.00 12.70 4.42
N LEU A 596 4.21 12.94 3.90
CA LEU A 596 5.49 13.22 4.58
C LEU A 596 5.51 12.80 6.04
N THR A 597 5.55 11.47 6.20
CA THR A 597 5.66 10.75 7.46
C THR A 597 6.93 11.17 8.19
N ILE A 598 6.83 11.50 9.46
CA ILE A 598 8.00 11.67 10.31
C ILE A 598 8.38 10.31 10.86
N LEU A 599 9.57 9.86 10.50
CA LEU A 599 10.09 8.55 10.89
C LEU A 599 11.18 8.73 11.93
N TYR A 600 11.10 7.97 13.01
CA TYR A 600 11.97 8.05 14.17
C TYR A 600 12.95 6.88 14.18
N PRO A 601 14.25 7.10 13.88
CA PRO A 601 15.27 6.05 13.90
C PRO A 601 15.34 5.27 15.20
N SER A 602 14.99 5.90 16.32
CA SER A 602 14.81 5.20 17.59
C SER A 602 13.70 5.78 18.44
N VAL A 603 13.03 4.91 19.19
CA VAL A 603 11.98 5.25 20.14
C VAL A 603 12.25 4.56 21.46
N THR A 604 12.15 5.28 22.57
CA THR A 604 12.23 4.71 23.92
C THR A 604 10.84 4.67 24.52
N GLU A 605 10.37 3.47 24.88
CA GLU A 605 9.15 3.23 25.65
C GLU A 605 9.51 3.01 27.12
N TYR A 606 8.94 3.81 28.01
CA TYR A 606 9.06 3.64 29.46
C TYR A 606 7.83 2.91 30.00
N GLU A 607 8.06 1.92 30.87
CA GLU A 607 7.01 1.27 31.66
C GLU A 607 6.74 2.13 32.92
N GLY A 608 6.02 3.23 32.71
CA GLY A 608 5.79 4.33 33.64
C GLY A 608 5.95 5.69 32.95
N THR A 609 6.38 6.69 33.71
CA THR A 609 6.83 7.99 33.21
C THR A 609 8.35 8.00 32.99
N GLU A 610 8.89 9.00 32.30
CA GLU A 610 10.34 9.09 32.06
C GLU A 610 11.17 9.12 33.36
N THR A 611 10.66 9.79 34.41
CA THR A 611 11.34 9.91 35.70
C THR A 611 10.98 8.77 36.67
N ASP A 612 9.72 8.36 36.69
CA ASP A 612 9.17 7.29 37.55
C ASP A 612 8.67 6.12 36.69
N ASN A 613 9.53 5.11 36.53
CA ASN A 613 9.28 3.90 35.74
C ASN A 613 10.00 2.70 36.34
N THR A 614 9.62 1.51 35.89
CA THR A 614 10.23 0.22 36.26
C THR A 614 11.31 -0.26 35.29
N GLY A 615 11.40 0.37 34.11
CA GLY A 615 12.31 -0.01 33.03
C GLY A 615 11.94 0.69 31.72
N LYS A 616 12.73 0.42 30.69
CA LYS A 616 12.51 0.96 29.34
C LYS A 616 12.83 -0.05 28.25
N THR A 617 12.22 0.14 27.09
CA THR A 617 12.55 -0.57 25.85
C THR A 617 12.97 0.45 24.79
N GLU A 618 14.17 0.32 24.28
CA GLU A 618 14.68 1.12 23.17
C GLU A 618 14.46 0.35 21.87
N TYR A 619 13.67 0.90 20.96
CA TYR A 619 13.44 0.38 19.63
C TYR A 619 14.33 1.10 18.63
N THR A 620 14.91 0.37 17.69
CA THR A 620 15.65 0.91 16.55
C THR A 620 14.95 0.53 15.27
N PHE A 621 14.79 1.51 14.39
CA PHE A 621 14.14 1.36 13.10
C PHE A 621 15.07 1.83 11.99
N SER A 622 15.03 1.12 10.87
CA SER A 622 15.65 1.55 9.63
C SER A 622 14.54 1.74 8.61
N PHE A 623 14.59 2.86 7.90
CA PHE A 623 13.53 3.28 7.00
C PHE A 623 14.08 3.41 5.58
N ASN A 624 13.20 3.23 4.61
CA ASN A 624 13.47 3.66 3.24
C ASN A 624 13.40 5.18 3.21
N SER A 625 14.53 5.85 3.28
CA SER A 625 14.61 7.18 2.71
C SER A 625 14.89 6.97 1.23
N PRO A 626 14.00 7.40 0.30
CA PRO A 626 14.40 7.55 -1.08
C PRO A 626 15.66 8.40 -1.07
N GLY A 627 16.79 7.82 -1.43
CA GLY A 627 18.04 8.57 -1.52
C GLY A 627 17.95 9.52 -2.70
N MET A 628 17.42 10.72 -2.48
CA MET A 628 17.48 11.79 -3.46
C MET A 628 18.88 12.37 -3.43
N TYR A 629 19.74 11.83 -4.28
CA TYR A 629 21.01 12.47 -4.60
C TYR A 629 20.74 13.47 -5.72
N GLU A 630 20.89 14.76 -5.42
CA GLU A 630 21.27 15.72 -6.45
C GLU A 630 22.65 15.30 -6.97
N SER A 631 22.69 14.47 -8.01
CA SER A 631 23.89 14.45 -8.84
C SER A 631 23.78 15.66 -9.77
N ILE A 632 24.35 16.77 -9.34
CA ILE A 632 24.80 17.81 -10.28
C ILE A 632 25.94 17.17 -11.07
N THR A 633 25.63 16.31 -12.04
CA THR A 633 26.61 16.02 -13.07
C THR A 633 26.67 17.28 -13.90
N ASN A 634 27.67 18.11 -13.60
CA ASN A 634 28.25 19.02 -14.57
C ASN A 634 28.67 18.14 -15.75
N VAL A 635 27.75 17.88 -16.67
CA VAL A 635 28.09 17.56 -18.03
C VAL A 635 28.08 18.91 -18.72
N PRO A 636 29.19 19.69 -18.71
CA PRO A 636 29.43 20.48 -19.91
C PRO A 636 29.41 19.44 -21.04
N PRO A 637 28.72 19.67 -22.15
CA PRO A 637 28.72 18.73 -23.27
C PRO A 637 30.18 18.47 -23.64
N THR A 638 30.73 17.35 -23.17
CA THR A 638 32.09 16.96 -23.47
C THR A 638 32.02 16.33 -24.84
N ASN A 639 32.64 17.04 -25.79
CA ASN A 639 33.10 16.52 -27.08
C ASN A 639 32.07 16.27 -28.18
N TRP A 640 31.14 17.20 -28.43
CA TRP A 640 30.81 17.49 -29.84
C TRP A 640 31.83 18.48 -30.41
N TYR A 641 33.01 17.95 -30.72
CA TYR A 641 33.90 18.56 -31.69
C TYR A 641 33.16 18.55 -33.03
N ILE A 642 32.57 19.68 -33.42
CA ILE A 642 32.28 19.92 -34.83
C ILE A 642 33.64 19.86 -35.52
N GLY A 643 33.81 18.87 -36.40
CA GLY A 643 35.07 18.60 -37.08
C GLY A 643 35.64 19.87 -37.69
N ASN A 644 36.85 20.22 -37.26
CA ASN A 644 37.64 21.30 -37.81
C ASN A 644 37.87 21.06 -39.31
N SER A 645 37.09 21.70 -40.17
CA SER A 645 37.52 22.09 -41.52
C SER A 645 36.51 23.05 -42.13
N ILE A 646 36.62 24.33 -41.76
CA ILE A 646 36.69 25.50 -42.65
C ILE A 646 37.32 26.62 -41.81
N GLY A 647 38.32 27.30 -42.38
CA GLY A 647 39.40 28.01 -41.67
C GLY A 647 39.01 29.23 -40.82
N ASP A 648 39.82 29.41 -39.77
CA ASP A 648 40.15 30.61 -39.00
C ASP A 648 39.00 31.42 -38.38
N CYS A 649 38.39 30.86 -37.33
CA CYS A 649 37.74 31.64 -36.27
C CYS A 649 38.72 31.78 -35.07
N PRO A 650 39.01 33.00 -34.57
CA PRO A 650 39.86 33.13 -33.39
C PRO A 650 39.13 32.58 -32.17
N LEU A 651 39.82 31.67 -31.49
CA LEU A 651 39.43 31.03 -30.25
C LEU A 651 39.02 32.07 -29.19
N PHE A 652 37.84 31.89 -28.59
CA PHE A 652 37.60 32.40 -27.23
C PHE A 652 38.42 31.54 -26.26
N SER A 653 39.71 31.83 -26.18
CA SER A 653 40.57 31.39 -25.10
C SER A 653 40.39 32.33 -23.90
N ASP A 654 40.17 31.74 -22.73
CA ASP A 654 40.51 32.29 -21.42
C ASP A 654 39.96 33.68 -21.08
N TYR A 655 38.68 33.75 -20.70
CA TYR A 655 38.21 34.72 -19.70
C TYR A 655 37.13 34.09 -18.81
N ASP A 656 37.59 33.52 -17.70
CA ASP A 656 36.86 33.57 -16.43
C ASP A 656 36.44 35.03 -16.16
N THR A 657 35.29 35.22 -15.51
CA THR A 657 34.79 36.49 -14.94
C THR A 657 34.22 37.53 -15.92
N TYR A 658 32.99 37.32 -16.39
CA TYR A 658 32.00 38.40 -16.39
C TYR A 658 30.70 37.92 -15.76
N SER A 659 30.49 38.44 -14.56
CA SER A 659 29.32 38.34 -13.68
C SER A 659 28.00 38.31 -14.46
N TYR A 660 27.40 37.13 -14.53
CA TYR A 660 26.02 36.96 -14.98
C TYR A 660 25.10 37.51 -13.88
N TYR A 661 24.70 38.77 -14.02
CA TYR A 661 23.89 39.47 -13.03
C TYR A 661 22.42 38.97 -13.06
N GLY A 662 22.02 38.27 -12.00
CA GLY A 662 20.61 37.95 -11.71
C GLY A 662 20.24 36.48 -11.58
N GLY A 663 21.17 35.62 -11.13
CA GLY A 663 20.90 34.24 -10.72
C GLY A 663 22.06 33.33 -11.07
N THR A 664 22.91 33.03 -10.10
CA THR A 664 24.07 32.13 -10.21
C THR A 664 23.71 30.65 -10.35
N GLU A 665 22.45 30.32 -10.60
CA GLU A 665 21.99 28.94 -10.65
C GLU A 665 21.91 28.44 -12.09
N THR A 666 22.94 27.74 -12.53
CA THR A 666 22.83 26.78 -13.63
C THR A 666 21.90 25.66 -13.15
N PHE A 667 20.61 25.76 -13.51
CA PHE A 667 19.61 24.81 -13.06
C PHE A 667 19.62 23.59 -13.98
N TYR A 668 20.36 22.56 -13.58
CA TYR A 668 20.27 21.22 -14.17
C TYR A 668 18.90 20.63 -13.82
N PRO A 669 18.32 19.74 -14.66
CA PRO A 669 17.11 19.07 -14.23
C PRO A 669 17.48 18.25 -12.99
N THR A 670 16.64 18.28 -11.97
CA THR A 670 16.85 17.44 -10.80
C THR A 670 16.74 15.99 -11.25
N LYS A 671 17.88 15.29 -11.26
CA LYS A 671 17.92 13.84 -11.49
C LYS A 671 17.31 13.16 -10.26
N ILE A 672 16.05 12.77 -10.37
CA ILE A 672 15.34 12.07 -9.30
C ILE A 672 15.61 10.57 -9.46
N ASN A 673 16.62 10.07 -8.76
CA ASN A 673 16.83 8.63 -8.65
C ASN A 673 15.92 8.07 -7.54
N TYR A 674 14.88 7.33 -7.92
CA TYR A 674 14.08 6.61 -6.95
C TYR A 674 14.83 5.35 -6.51
N ARG A 675 15.56 5.48 -5.40
CA ARG A 675 16.24 4.39 -4.71
C ARG A 675 15.49 4.05 -3.44
N PRO A 676 14.51 3.10 -3.48
CA PRO A 676 13.80 2.68 -2.29
C PRO A 676 14.66 1.81 -1.35
N PHE A 677 15.95 1.61 -1.67
CA PHE A 677 16.86 0.70 -0.98
C PHE A 677 18.19 1.37 -0.56
N GLU A 678 18.48 1.41 0.74
CA GLU A 678 19.81 1.48 1.33
C GLU A 678 20.42 0.07 1.39
N THR A 679 21.75 -0.04 1.48
CA THR A 679 22.44 -1.33 1.37
C THR A 679 22.34 -2.23 2.61
N ASN A 680 21.95 -1.71 3.78
CA ASN A 680 21.80 -2.50 5.01
C ASN A 680 20.77 -1.85 5.96
N TYR A 681 19.77 -2.61 6.40
CA TYR A 681 18.75 -2.13 7.35
C TYR A 681 18.89 -2.81 8.69
N ASN A 682 19.09 -2.02 9.75
CA ASN A 682 19.19 -2.51 11.11
C ASN A 682 17.95 -2.11 11.92
N THR A 683 17.14 -3.08 12.32
CA THR A 683 16.03 -2.85 13.26
C THR A 683 16.23 -3.69 14.51
N GLY A 684 15.58 -3.32 15.61
CA GLY A 684 15.73 -4.10 16.83
C GLY A 684 15.03 -3.50 18.01
N LYS A 685 15.16 -4.19 19.14
CA LYS A 685 14.75 -3.68 20.45
C LYS A 685 15.74 -4.11 21.51
N LYS A 686 15.95 -3.24 22.49
CA LYS A 686 16.75 -3.52 23.68
C LYS A 686 15.97 -3.14 24.93
N MET A 687 15.78 -4.10 25.81
CA MET A 687 15.00 -3.95 27.03
C MET A 687 15.92 -3.78 28.23
N TYR A 688 15.54 -2.88 29.13
CA TYR A 688 16.26 -2.54 30.34
C TYR A 688 15.35 -2.60 31.55
N LYS A 689 15.86 -3.14 32.65
CA LYS A 689 15.25 -3.05 33.98
C LYS A 689 15.88 -1.91 34.76
N LYS A 690 15.07 -1.11 35.46
CA LYS A 690 15.58 -0.05 36.34
C LYS A 690 16.01 -0.66 37.67
N SER A 691 17.23 -0.34 38.13
CA SER A 691 17.76 -0.71 39.44
C SER A 691 18.37 0.52 40.09
N GLY A 692 17.66 1.11 41.06
CA GLY A 692 17.99 2.44 41.57
C GLY A 692 17.89 3.51 40.48
N THR A 693 19.00 4.20 40.20
CA THR A 693 19.12 5.18 39.10
C THR A 693 19.66 4.58 37.80
N ALA A 694 20.15 3.34 37.82
CA ALA A 694 20.76 2.69 36.66
C ALA A 694 19.74 1.89 35.85
N TYR A 695 19.99 1.76 34.54
CA TYR A 695 19.25 0.88 33.63
C TYR A 695 20.15 -0.28 33.22
N ILE A 696 19.75 -1.49 33.60
CA ILE A 696 20.51 -2.72 33.33
C ILE A 696 19.85 -3.44 32.15
N PRO A 697 20.56 -3.72 31.05
CA PRO A 697 19.98 -4.47 29.93
C PRO A 697 19.61 -5.88 30.37
N VAL A 698 18.48 -6.39 29.87
CA VAL A 698 17.98 -7.75 30.16
C VAL A 698 17.79 -8.58 28.89
N TYR A 699 17.50 -7.91 27.77
CA TYR A 699 17.23 -8.56 26.49
C TYR A 699 17.56 -7.60 25.33
N GLU A 700 18.15 -8.12 24.26
CA GLU A 700 18.34 -7.41 23.00
C GLU A 700 18.00 -8.33 21.84
N GLU A 701 17.33 -7.78 20.84
CA GLU A 701 17.05 -8.45 19.57
C GLU A 701 17.33 -7.48 18.44
N THR A 702 18.22 -7.87 17.51
CA THR A 702 18.56 -7.07 16.32
C THR A 702 18.33 -7.88 15.05
N PHE A 703 17.93 -7.18 14.00
CA PHE A 703 17.60 -7.71 12.69
C PHE A 703 18.37 -6.92 11.65
N LEU A 704 19.08 -7.64 10.77
CA LEU A 704 19.69 -7.09 9.57
C LEU A 704 18.88 -7.58 8.38
N GLU A 705 18.47 -6.67 7.50
CA GLU A 705 17.84 -7.01 6.23
C GLU A 705 18.72 -6.60 5.05
N GLY A 706 18.66 -7.39 3.98
CA GLY A 706 19.30 -7.14 2.70
C GLY A 706 18.28 -7.11 1.56
N VAL A 707 18.73 -6.66 0.40
CA VAL A 707 17.89 -6.53 -0.82
C VAL A 707 18.38 -7.51 -1.88
N TYR A 708 17.44 -8.24 -2.48
CA TYR A 708 17.65 -9.27 -3.50
C TYR A 708 16.90 -8.92 -4.78
N ASP A 709 17.32 -9.51 -5.92
CA ASP A 709 16.77 -9.26 -7.27
C ASP A 709 16.70 -7.76 -7.63
N GLN A 710 17.78 -7.04 -7.31
CA GLN A 710 17.86 -5.60 -7.59
C GLN A 710 18.11 -5.36 -9.07
N GLN A 711 17.29 -4.50 -9.69
CA GLN A 711 17.46 -4.08 -11.09
C GLN A 711 17.34 -2.57 -11.22
N GLU A 712 18.08 -1.99 -12.15
CA GLU A 712 17.99 -0.57 -12.53
C GLU A 712 17.17 -0.46 -13.81
N ILE A 713 16.04 0.25 -13.72
CA ILE A 713 15.12 0.47 -14.83
C ILE A 713 15.23 1.94 -15.24
N PRO A 714 15.62 2.23 -16.49
CA PRO A 714 15.72 3.61 -16.96
C PRO A 714 14.32 4.24 -17.10
N GLU A 715 14.19 5.47 -16.63
CA GLU A 715 13.10 6.41 -16.89
C GLU A 715 13.65 7.60 -17.69
N LEU A 716 12.81 8.25 -18.48
CA LEU A 716 13.26 9.33 -19.36
C LEU A 716 13.19 10.68 -18.64
N LEU A 717 14.33 11.36 -18.54
CA LEU A 717 14.39 12.76 -18.15
C LEU A 717 14.63 13.61 -19.40
N LEU A 718 13.68 14.50 -19.70
CA LEU A 718 13.78 15.42 -20.82
C LEU A 718 13.95 16.84 -20.30
N GLY A 719 14.95 17.55 -20.79
CA GLY A 719 15.05 18.99 -20.58
C GLY A 719 15.38 19.75 -21.85
N ARG A 720 15.24 21.07 -21.78
CA ARG A 720 15.38 21.99 -22.91
C ARG A 720 16.67 22.80 -22.78
N PHE A 721 17.53 22.75 -23.79
CA PHE A 721 18.67 23.67 -23.96
C PHE A 721 18.33 24.75 -24.98
N MET A 722 18.79 25.98 -24.76
CA MET A 722 18.89 27.00 -25.82
C MET A 722 20.21 27.75 -25.68
N TYR A 723 21.01 27.78 -26.75
CA TYR A 723 22.24 28.57 -26.84
C TYR A 723 21.95 29.86 -27.64
N PRO A 724 22.24 31.06 -27.12
CA PRO A 724 22.32 32.25 -27.97
C PRO A 724 23.67 32.24 -28.69
N VAL A 725 23.68 31.95 -29.99
CA VAL A 725 24.91 32.02 -30.79
C VAL A 725 25.12 33.48 -31.23
N GLY A 726 26.09 34.19 -30.62
CA GLY A 726 26.72 35.37 -31.25
C GLY A 726 28.00 34.94 -31.99
N ARG A 727 28.55 35.65 -33.00
CA ARG A 727 28.36 37.01 -33.54
C ARG A 727 29.09 37.13 -34.90
N ASN A 728 28.67 38.14 -35.68
CA ASN A 728 29.36 38.86 -36.77
C ASN A 728 29.11 38.45 -38.24
N ASP A 729 28.27 39.28 -38.86
CA ASP A 729 28.28 39.83 -40.22
C ASP A 729 28.08 38.96 -41.47
N GLU A 730 28.06 37.63 -41.39
CA GLU A 730 27.49 36.81 -42.48
C GLU A 730 26.67 35.64 -41.92
N CYS A 731 25.44 35.94 -41.48
CA CYS A 731 24.47 34.88 -41.22
C CYS A 731 23.95 34.30 -42.55
N LEU A 732 24.11 32.99 -42.71
CA LEU A 732 23.10 32.17 -43.41
C LEU A 732 21.79 32.25 -42.59
N MET A 733 21.09 33.38 -42.68
CA MET A 733 19.72 33.57 -42.18
C MET A 733 18.70 32.71 -42.94
N ASP A 734 19.09 32.11 -44.08
CA ASP A 734 18.15 31.43 -44.97
C ASP A 734 17.70 30.03 -44.53
N ASN A 735 18.28 29.41 -43.49
CA ASN A 735 17.90 28.02 -43.12
C ASN A 735 17.46 27.80 -41.67
N PHE A 736 17.37 28.85 -40.84
CA PHE A 736 16.69 28.74 -39.54
C PHE A 736 15.16 28.78 -39.65
N THR A 737 14.63 29.08 -40.83
CA THR A 737 13.19 29.26 -41.06
C THR A 737 12.42 27.99 -41.41
N SER A 738 13.05 26.82 -41.62
CA SER A 738 12.25 25.61 -41.94
C SER A 738 12.94 24.24 -41.90
N SER A 739 14.24 24.12 -41.59
CA SER A 739 14.90 22.80 -41.66
C SER A 739 14.75 21.99 -40.35
N PRO A 740 14.12 20.78 -40.39
CA PRO A 740 13.89 19.92 -39.23
C PRO A 740 15.15 19.43 -38.50
N GLU A 741 16.25 19.35 -39.24
CA GLU A 741 17.54 18.77 -38.81
C GLU A 741 18.25 19.55 -37.69
N HIS A 742 17.79 20.77 -37.39
CA HIS A 742 18.33 21.60 -36.30
C HIS A 742 17.49 21.57 -35.00
N LEU A 743 16.28 20.99 -35.02
CA LEU A 743 15.34 21.01 -33.88
C LEU A 743 15.72 20.04 -32.74
N GLY A 744 16.38 18.93 -33.06
CA GLY A 744 16.86 17.95 -32.06
C GLY A 744 17.92 18.51 -31.09
N LYS A 745 18.59 19.61 -31.46
CA LYS A 745 19.68 20.23 -30.67
C LYS A 745 19.19 21.06 -29.47
N PHE A 746 17.88 21.25 -29.33
CA PHE A 746 17.26 22.03 -28.24
C PHE A 746 16.78 21.18 -27.06
N TYR A 747 16.92 19.85 -27.14
CA TYR A 747 16.50 18.92 -26.09
C TYR A 747 17.68 18.06 -25.69
N TYR A 748 17.83 17.82 -24.40
CA TYR A 748 18.75 16.80 -23.88
C TYR A 748 17.95 15.73 -23.14
N TYR A 749 18.50 14.54 -23.17
CA TYR A 749 17.92 13.34 -22.60
C TYR A 749 18.90 12.81 -21.56
N ASP A 750 18.43 12.59 -20.34
CA ASP A 750 19.16 11.82 -19.34
C ASP A 750 18.27 10.64 -18.90
N ASN A 751 18.92 9.58 -18.40
CA ASN A 751 18.24 8.46 -17.79
C ASN A 751 18.09 8.76 -16.29
N ASN A 752 16.84 8.93 -15.83
CA ASN A 752 16.52 8.68 -14.43
C ASN A 752 16.57 7.17 -14.19
N ILE A 753 16.96 6.74 -12.99
CA ILE A 753 17.02 5.31 -12.65
C ILE A 753 16.02 5.01 -11.55
N LEU A 754 15.07 4.11 -11.87
CA LEU A 754 14.19 3.47 -10.92
C LEU A 754 14.82 2.15 -10.47
N THR A 755 15.07 1.99 -9.17
CA THR A 755 15.63 0.74 -8.63
C THR A 755 14.51 -0.18 -8.11
N THR A 756 14.48 -1.43 -8.58
CA THR A 756 13.57 -2.50 -8.11
C THR A 756 14.28 -3.45 -7.16
N GLY A 757 13.55 -4.27 -6.40
CA GLY A 757 14.15 -5.27 -5.50
C GLY A 757 13.21 -5.81 -4.42
N ILE A 758 13.66 -6.84 -3.71
CA ILE A 758 12.91 -7.51 -2.63
C ILE A 758 13.75 -7.54 -1.36
N ARG A 759 13.18 -7.02 -0.26
CA ARG A 759 13.79 -7.02 1.08
C ARG A 759 13.61 -8.38 1.76
N LYS A 760 14.69 -8.90 2.37
CA LYS A 760 14.68 -10.16 3.12
C LYS A 760 15.56 -10.04 4.37
N LEU A 761 15.14 -10.68 5.46
CA LEU A 761 15.90 -10.75 6.71
C LEU A 761 17.16 -11.59 6.52
N THR A 762 18.35 -10.99 6.58
CA THR A 762 19.63 -11.69 6.37
C THR A 762 20.28 -12.14 7.68
N LYS A 763 20.00 -11.46 8.79
CA LYS A 763 20.55 -11.83 10.11
C LYS A 763 19.63 -11.45 11.25
N LYS A 764 19.59 -12.29 12.27
CA LYS A 764 18.93 -12.04 13.56
C LYS A 764 19.91 -12.31 14.70
N THR A 765 20.05 -11.39 15.64
CA THR A 765 20.84 -11.62 16.86
C THR A 765 19.94 -11.45 18.08
N ILE A 766 19.94 -12.44 18.97
CA ILE A 766 19.27 -12.37 20.28
C ILE A 766 20.34 -12.42 21.36
N ARG A 767 20.28 -11.49 22.33
CA ARG A 767 21.12 -11.51 23.53
C ARG A 767 20.25 -11.48 24.78
N HIS A 768 20.51 -12.39 25.71
CA HIS A 768 20.01 -12.33 27.08
C HIS A 768 21.14 -11.89 28.00
N TYR A 769 20.83 -10.97 28.90
CA TYR A 769 21.80 -10.37 29.79
C TYR A 769 21.63 -10.86 31.23
N GLN A 770 22.73 -10.97 31.95
CA GLN A 770 22.77 -11.15 33.39
C GLN A 770 23.73 -10.12 33.97
N ASP A 771 23.26 -9.33 34.94
CA ASP A 771 24.03 -8.27 35.61
C ASP A 771 24.65 -7.24 34.63
N GLY A 772 23.97 -6.99 33.51
CA GLY A 772 24.39 -6.04 32.48
C GLY A 772 25.30 -6.60 31.39
N GLU A 773 25.79 -7.83 31.55
CA GLU A 773 26.66 -8.52 30.59
C GLU A 773 25.90 -9.58 29.79
N PRO A 774 26.22 -9.78 28.49
CA PRO A 774 25.54 -10.76 27.65
C PRO A 774 25.90 -12.19 28.11
N LEU A 775 24.92 -12.91 28.65
CA LEU A 775 25.06 -14.31 29.10
C LEU A 775 24.85 -15.29 27.93
N LEU A 776 23.78 -15.09 27.17
CA LEU A 776 23.43 -15.94 26.03
C LEU A 776 23.30 -15.10 24.77
N THR A 777 24.08 -15.41 23.75
CA THR A 777 23.98 -14.82 22.42
C THR A 777 23.64 -15.91 21.42
N THR A 778 22.59 -15.70 20.64
CA THR A 778 22.26 -16.52 19.47
C THR A 778 22.24 -15.64 18.24
N THR A 779 23.03 -16.03 17.24
CA THR A 779 23.08 -15.34 15.94
C THR A 779 22.57 -16.28 14.87
N THR A 780 21.51 -15.87 14.17
CA THR A 780 20.90 -16.63 13.09
C THR A 780 21.11 -15.88 11.77
N ASP A 781 21.87 -16.46 10.85
CA ASP A 781 22.08 -15.94 9.50
C ASP A 781 21.15 -16.68 8.52
N TYR A 782 20.58 -15.94 7.57
CA TYR A 782 19.66 -16.44 6.55
C TYR A 782 20.26 -16.21 5.17
N ASP A 783 20.19 -17.23 4.33
CA ASP A 783 20.64 -17.18 2.95
C ASP A 783 19.50 -17.47 1.98
N TYR A 784 19.50 -16.76 0.86
CA TYR A 784 18.45 -16.77 -0.16
C TYR A 784 19.07 -17.01 -1.54
N SER A 785 19.66 -18.19 -1.72
CA SER A 785 20.46 -18.52 -2.92
C SER A 785 19.64 -18.64 -4.21
N ASN A 786 18.32 -18.81 -4.15
CA ASN A 786 17.46 -18.94 -5.32
C ASN A 786 16.53 -17.74 -5.49
N LEU A 787 16.83 -16.91 -6.51
CA LEU A 787 16.09 -15.68 -6.82
C LEU A 787 14.67 -15.91 -7.33
N GLN A 788 14.30 -17.13 -7.75
CA GLN A 788 12.95 -17.40 -8.27
C GLN A 788 11.87 -17.41 -7.18
N HIS A 789 12.23 -17.73 -5.94
CA HIS A 789 11.29 -17.81 -4.83
C HIS A 789 11.74 -17.05 -3.58
N LEU A 790 13.05 -16.77 -3.40
CA LEU A 790 13.58 -15.99 -2.28
C LEU A 790 13.07 -16.47 -0.90
N GLN A 791 12.90 -17.78 -0.74
CA GLN A 791 12.71 -18.42 0.56
C GLN A 791 14.08 -18.77 1.15
N PRO A 792 14.24 -18.84 2.48
CA PRO A 792 15.53 -19.15 3.07
C PRO A 792 16.03 -20.53 2.61
N THR A 793 17.09 -20.58 1.81
CA THR A 793 17.73 -21.84 1.36
C THR A 793 18.65 -22.40 2.43
N MET A 794 19.09 -21.55 3.36
CA MET A 794 19.86 -21.94 4.53
C MET A 794 19.59 -21.00 5.70
N ILE A 795 19.45 -21.58 6.90
CA ILE A 795 19.38 -20.89 8.18
C ILE A 795 20.50 -21.42 9.07
N SER A 796 21.43 -20.57 9.47
CA SER A 796 22.58 -20.94 10.31
C SER A 796 22.50 -20.25 11.67
N SER A 797 22.30 -20.99 12.74
CA SER A 797 22.18 -20.50 14.11
C SER A 797 23.43 -20.84 14.92
N THR A 798 24.19 -19.82 15.31
CA THR A 798 25.37 -19.93 16.18
C THR A 798 25.00 -19.60 17.62
N GLN A 799 25.31 -20.50 18.56
CA GLN A 799 25.07 -20.32 20.01
C GLN A 799 26.31 -19.77 20.72
N SER A 800 26.17 -19.30 21.99
CA SER A 800 27.28 -18.78 22.81
C SER A 800 28.48 -19.73 22.95
N ASN A 801 28.27 -21.04 22.86
CA ASN A 801 29.33 -22.05 22.95
C ASN A 801 30.09 -22.25 21.62
N GLY A 802 29.82 -21.44 20.59
CA GLY A 802 30.42 -21.51 19.26
C GLY A 802 29.86 -22.60 18.34
N LYS A 803 28.99 -23.49 18.85
CA LYS A 803 28.33 -24.51 18.02
C LYS A 803 27.31 -23.88 17.10
N ILE A 804 27.22 -24.42 15.89
CA ILE A 804 26.37 -23.92 14.82
C ILE A 804 25.40 -25.01 14.41
N LYS A 805 24.10 -24.72 14.42
CA LYS A 805 23.06 -25.52 13.77
C LYS A 805 22.78 -24.91 12.40
N VAL A 806 22.89 -25.70 11.34
CA VAL A 806 22.58 -25.29 9.98
C VAL A 806 21.38 -26.07 9.50
N VAL A 807 20.32 -25.39 9.08
CA VAL A 807 19.17 -25.98 8.40
C VAL A 807 19.25 -25.56 6.94
N ARG A 808 19.33 -26.52 6.02
CA ARG A 808 19.23 -26.25 4.58
C ARG A 808 17.88 -26.70 4.07
N MET A 809 17.26 -25.90 3.22
CA MET A 809 15.94 -26.18 2.65
C MET A 809 15.99 -26.13 1.13
N LYS A 810 15.19 -27.00 0.50
CA LYS A 810 14.85 -26.92 -0.93
C LYS A 810 13.35 -26.86 -1.10
N TYR A 811 12.91 -26.04 -2.04
CA TYR A 811 11.54 -25.73 -2.37
C TYR A 811 11.21 -26.22 -3.78
N PRO A 812 9.93 -26.22 -4.20
CA PRO A 812 9.56 -26.73 -5.51
C PRO A 812 10.32 -26.06 -6.66
N ALA A 813 10.60 -24.75 -6.59
CA ALA A 813 11.36 -24.03 -7.61
C ALA A 813 12.86 -24.42 -7.69
N ASP A 814 13.42 -25.12 -6.71
CA ASP A 814 14.81 -25.61 -6.74
C ASP A 814 15.02 -26.82 -7.67
N TYR A 815 13.94 -27.36 -8.23
CA TYR A 815 13.96 -28.53 -9.11
C TYR A 815 13.59 -28.12 -10.55
N PRO A 816 14.56 -27.65 -11.37
CA PRO A 816 14.28 -27.21 -12.73
C PRO A 816 13.98 -28.38 -13.68
N ASN A 817 13.29 -28.10 -14.79
CA ASN A 817 13.13 -29.02 -15.93
C ASN A 817 12.44 -30.38 -15.61
N LEU A 818 11.45 -30.39 -14.71
CA LEU A 818 10.77 -31.63 -14.31
C LEU A 818 9.89 -32.26 -15.41
N THR A 819 10.02 -33.57 -15.57
CA THR A 819 9.18 -34.43 -16.42
C THR A 819 8.18 -35.21 -15.56
N THR A 820 6.92 -35.35 -15.99
CA THR A 820 5.86 -36.02 -15.19
C THR A 820 5.92 -37.55 -15.26
N THR A 821 7.12 -38.12 -15.22
CA THR A 821 7.39 -39.54 -15.45
C THR A 821 7.15 -40.42 -14.21
N ASP A 822 7.17 -39.84 -13.02
CA ASP A 822 6.86 -40.52 -11.76
C ASP A 822 5.95 -39.65 -10.86
N PRO A 823 5.21 -40.26 -9.90
CA PRO A 823 4.26 -39.53 -9.04
C PRO A 823 4.88 -38.43 -8.19
N THR A 824 6.09 -38.64 -7.66
CA THR A 824 6.77 -37.68 -6.78
C THR A 824 7.17 -36.44 -7.56
N THR A 825 7.78 -36.62 -8.74
CA THR A 825 8.12 -35.52 -9.65
C THR A 825 6.87 -34.78 -10.13
N ALA A 826 5.80 -35.51 -10.46
CA ALA A 826 4.53 -34.91 -10.85
C ALA A 826 3.92 -34.05 -9.72
N GLY A 827 4.02 -34.49 -8.47
CA GLY A 827 3.57 -33.71 -7.30
C GLY A 827 4.35 -32.41 -7.12
N ILE A 828 5.69 -32.44 -7.22
CA ILE A 828 6.52 -31.23 -7.13
C ILE A 828 6.23 -30.28 -8.30
N LYS A 829 6.04 -30.81 -9.52
CA LYS A 829 5.66 -30.01 -10.69
C LYS A 829 4.28 -29.36 -10.53
N LEU A 830 3.32 -30.05 -9.88
CA LEU A 830 2.02 -29.49 -9.57
C LEU A 830 2.14 -28.28 -8.63
N LEU A 831 2.99 -28.37 -7.60
CA LEU A 831 3.30 -27.24 -6.71
C LEU A 831 3.91 -26.05 -7.49
N GLN A 832 4.88 -26.31 -8.37
CA GLN A 832 5.49 -25.28 -9.23
C GLN A 832 4.45 -24.57 -10.11
N SER A 833 3.60 -25.34 -10.81
CA SER A 833 2.55 -24.77 -11.66
C SER A 833 1.49 -23.98 -10.90
N SER A 834 1.38 -24.22 -9.59
CA SER A 834 0.46 -23.53 -8.68
C SER A 834 1.10 -22.35 -7.94
N ASN A 835 2.34 -21.97 -8.25
CA ASN A 835 3.09 -20.92 -7.54
C ASN A 835 3.28 -21.20 -6.03
N MET A 836 3.23 -22.46 -5.62
CA MET A 836 3.41 -22.88 -4.22
C MET A 836 4.90 -23.08 -3.94
N HIS A 837 5.59 -21.99 -3.62
CA HIS A 837 7.05 -22.00 -3.43
C HIS A 837 7.48 -21.89 -1.97
N ASN A 838 6.56 -21.69 -1.04
CA ASN A 838 6.84 -21.55 0.39
C ASN A 838 6.89 -22.87 1.17
N ILE A 839 6.57 -24.00 0.54
CA ILE A 839 6.56 -25.32 1.21
C ILE A 839 7.87 -26.07 0.94
N PRO A 840 8.65 -26.44 1.95
CA PRO A 840 9.90 -27.17 1.74
C PRO A 840 9.62 -28.61 1.23
N VAL A 841 10.36 -29.01 0.19
CA VAL A 841 10.42 -30.37 -0.35
C VAL A 841 11.49 -31.19 0.36
N GLU A 842 12.64 -30.58 0.65
CA GLU A 842 13.71 -31.20 1.44
C GLU A 842 14.15 -30.24 2.55
N THR A 843 14.35 -30.78 3.75
CA THR A 843 15.06 -30.09 4.82
C THR A 843 16.20 -30.97 5.32
N SER A 844 17.35 -30.38 5.63
CA SER A 844 18.45 -31.11 6.28
C SER A 844 18.99 -30.30 7.45
N GLU A 845 19.09 -30.95 8.61
CA GLU A 845 19.73 -30.38 9.79
C GLU A 845 21.16 -30.88 9.90
N ARG A 846 22.08 -29.94 10.07
CA ARG A 846 23.51 -30.17 10.14
C ARG A 846 24.09 -29.41 11.31
N ILE A 847 25.26 -29.84 11.76
CA ILE A 847 26.02 -29.15 12.81
C ILE A 847 27.43 -28.82 12.36
N LYS A 848 27.98 -27.75 12.93
CA LYS A 848 29.39 -27.40 12.86
C LYS A 848 29.88 -27.08 14.27
N ASN A 849 31.09 -27.51 14.60
CA ASN A 849 31.72 -27.16 15.89
C ASN A 849 32.25 -25.72 15.90
N THR A 850 32.71 -25.24 14.74
CA THR A 850 33.18 -23.88 14.50
C THR A 850 32.81 -23.44 13.08
N PRO A 851 32.83 -22.13 12.74
CA PRO A 851 32.56 -21.65 11.38
C PRO A 851 33.43 -22.32 10.30
N ALA A 852 34.68 -22.66 10.63
CA ALA A 852 35.64 -23.32 9.73
C ALA A 852 35.51 -24.86 9.68
N SER A 853 34.74 -25.47 10.59
CA SER A 853 34.55 -26.93 10.59
C SER A 853 33.72 -27.38 9.39
N ALA A 854 33.87 -28.64 8.96
CA ALA A 854 32.96 -29.24 7.99
C ALA A 854 31.52 -29.32 8.53
N GLU A 855 30.53 -29.22 7.64
CA GLU A 855 29.14 -29.51 7.98
C GLU A 855 28.95 -31.01 8.14
N LEU A 856 28.40 -31.42 9.30
CA LEU A 856 28.05 -32.80 9.57
C LEU A 856 26.52 -32.93 9.63
N MET A 857 25.94 -33.79 8.80
CA MET A 857 24.50 -34.03 8.75
C MET A 857 24.05 -34.84 9.96
N LEU A 858 23.01 -34.36 10.65
CA LEU A 858 22.30 -35.09 11.70
C LEU A 858 21.06 -35.80 11.17
N GLN A 859 20.28 -35.09 10.36
CA GLN A 859 19.09 -35.65 9.74
C GLN A 859 18.73 -34.94 8.44
N THR A 860 18.05 -35.65 7.56
CA THR A 860 17.39 -35.07 6.39
C THR A 860 15.98 -35.64 6.25
N MET A 861 15.06 -34.77 5.86
CA MET A 861 13.68 -35.08 5.59
C MET A 861 13.35 -34.68 4.16
N PHE A 862 12.78 -35.61 3.40
CA PHE A 862 12.24 -35.37 2.07
C PHE A 862 10.73 -35.65 2.07
N THR A 863 9.95 -34.67 1.61
CA THR A 863 8.49 -34.78 1.52
C THR A 863 8.12 -35.00 0.05
N ALA A 864 7.59 -36.19 -0.25
CA ALA A 864 6.92 -36.44 -1.52
C ALA A 864 5.49 -35.86 -1.46
N TYR A 865 5.00 -35.37 -2.59
CA TYR A 865 3.66 -34.79 -2.72
C TYR A 865 2.81 -35.61 -3.70
N LYS A 866 1.50 -35.62 -3.49
CA LYS A 866 0.58 -36.36 -4.36
C LYS A 866 0.58 -35.75 -5.78
N PRO A 867 0.54 -36.56 -6.85
CA PRO A 867 0.63 -36.07 -8.23
C PRO A 867 -0.58 -35.25 -8.68
N LEU A 868 -1.73 -35.40 -8.03
CA LEU A 868 -3.00 -34.77 -8.39
C LEU A 868 -3.58 -33.91 -7.26
N ALA A 869 -2.84 -33.71 -6.17
CA ALA A 869 -3.28 -32.91 -5.04
C ALA A 869 -2.09 -32.21 -4.37
N ARG A 870 -2.28 -30.95 -3.98
CA ARG A 870 -1.26 -30.09 -3.36
C ARG A 870 -1.05 -30.42 -1.87
N VAL A 871 -0.97 -31.71 -1.56
CA VAL A 871 -0.82 -32.22 -0.19
C VAL A 871 0.32 -33.25 -0.13
N PRO A 872 0.95 -33.42 1.04
CA PRO A 872 1.96 -34.46 1.24
C PRO A 872 1.44 -35.86 0.89
N ASP A 873 2.34 -36.72 0.41
CA ASP A 873 2.10 -38.14 0.16
C ASP A 873 2.86 -38.99 1.17
N LYS A 874 4.17 -38.77 1.25
CA LYS A 874 5.06 -39.50 2.13
C LYS A 874 6.17 -38.60 2.65
N ILE A 875 6.65 -38.90 3.86
CA ILE A 875 7.86 -38.33 4.42
C ILE A 875 8.92 -39.43 4.48
N PHE A 876 10.05 -39.16 3.86
CA PHE A 876 11.27 -39.95 3.96
C PHE A 876 12.21 -39.24 4.93
N LEU A 877 12.78 -39.99 5.86
CA LEU A 877 13.66 -39.46 6.90
C LEU A 877 14.92 -40.31 6.96
N GLU A 878 16.06 -39.65 7.08
CA GLU A 878 17.31 -40.24 7.56
C GLU A 878 17.70 -39.53 8.84
N GLN A 879 18.05 -40.28 9.87
CA GLN A 879 18.66 -39.78 11.08
C GLN A 879 19.96 -40.54 11.32
N SER A 880 21.06 -39.82 11.46
CA SER A 880 22.34 -40.42 11.78
C SER A 880 22.63 -40.25 13.27
N LEU A 881 22.95 -41.36 13.94
CA LEU A 881 23.41 -41.35 15.33
C LEU A 881 24.80 -40.72 15.47
N THR A 882 25.59 -40.77 14.40
CA THR A 882 26.91 -40.16 14.30
C THR A 882 26.92 -39.14 13.15
N PRO A 883 27.15 -37.85 13.39
CA PRO A 883 27.06 -36.83 12.35
C PRO A 883 27.94 -37.14 11.12
N THR A 884 27.37 -37.12 9.91
CA THR A 884 28.03 -37.61 8.68
C THR A 884 28.47 -36.47 7.75
N ALA A 885 29.70 -36.52 7.22
CA ALA A 885 30.19 -35.56 6.21
C ALA A 885 29.79 -35.98 4.77
N GLY A 886 29.82 -35.04 3.81
CA GLY A 886 29.66 -35.36 2.38
C GLY A 886 28.25 -35.71 1.91
N PHE A 887 27.22 -35.37 2.68
CA PHE A 887 25.82 -35.61 2.30
C PHE A 887 25.43 -34.88 1.00
N THR A 888 24.85 -35.63 0.06
CA THR A 888 24.28 -35.10 -1.19
C THR A 888 22.76 -35.10 -1.07
N GLY A 889 22.16 -33.91 -1.13
CA GLY A 889 20.70 -33.76 -1.08
C GLY A 889 19.99 -34.16 -2.37
N SER A 890 18.68 -34.02 -2.38
CA SER A 890 17.85 -34.34 -3.55
C SER A 890 18.15 -33.43 -4.75
N HIS A 891 18.02 -33.92 -5.98
CA HIS A 891 18.36 -33.19 -7.19
C HIS A 891 17.56 -33.73 -8.39
N VAL A 892 17.60 -33.01 -9.50
CA VAL A 892 16.97 -33.45 -10.75
C VAL A 892 17.99 -34.22 -11.58
N ASN A 893 17.62 -35.42 -12.02
CA ASN A 893 18.38 -36.21 -12.98
C ASN A 893 17.46 -36.64 -14.12
N ALA A 894 17.80 -36.27 -15.37
CA ALA A 894 16.99 -36.56 -16.56
C ALA A 894 15.48 -36.20 -16.41
N GLY A 895 15.17 -35.12 -15.69
CA GLY A 895 13.81 -34.63 -15.47
C GLY A 895 13.08 -35.25 -14.27
N ALA A 896 13.61 -36.30 -13.64
CA ALA A 896 13.06 -36.90 -12.43
C ALA A 896 13.74 -36.36 -11.16
N VAL A 897 12.99 -36.22 -10.07
CA VAL A 897 13.54 -35.86 -8.74
C VAL A 897 14.11 -37.12 -8.08
N ILE A 898 15.42 -37.10 -7.85
CA ILE A 898 16.17 -38.12 -7.10
C ILE A 898 16.44 -37.58 -5.71
N TRP A 899 16.06 -38.30 -4.67
CA TRP A 899 16.34 -37.94 -3.27
C TRP A 899 17.37 -38.91 -2.66
N PRO A 900 17.94 -38.58 -1.48
CA PRO A 900 19.02 -39.38 -0.90
C PRO A 900 18.56 -40.82 -0.63
N GLY A 901 19.23 -41.80 -1.24
CA GLY A 901 18.87 -43.23 -1.13
C GLY A 901 19.03 -43.81 0.28
N SER A 902 19.70 -43.10 1.17
CA SER A 902 19.84 -43.41 2.59
C SER A 902 18.57 -43.07 3.40
N THR A 903 17.68 -42.23 2.88
CA THR A 903 16.39 -41.93 3.52
C THR A 903 15.45 -43.12 3.41
N GLN A 904 14.66 -43.33 4.46
CA GLN A 904 13.63 -44.37 4.50
C GLN A 904 12.27 -43.75 4.74
N GLU A 905 11.22 -44.37 4.19
CA GLU A 905 9.85 -43.96 4.47
C GLU A 905 9.61 -43.97 5.99
N ARG A 906 9.13 -42.84 6.53
CA ARG A 906 8.86 -42.66 7.96
C ARG A 906 7.38 -42.49 8.23
N ILE A 907 6.69 -41.72 7.37
CA ILE A 907 5.26 -41.45 7.47
C ILE A 907 4.65 -41.58 6.08
N SER A 908 3.51 -42.24 5.99
CA SER A 908 2.65 -42.27 4.82
C SER A 908 1.32 -41.56 5.13
N PHE A 909 0.92 -40.64 4.25
CA PHE A 909 -0.37 -39.97 4.28
C PHE A 909 -1.31 -40.72 3.33
N ASN A 910 -1.98 -41.72 3.89
CA ASN A 910 -2.73 -42.71 3.13
C ASN A 910 -3.95 -42.08 2.46
N PHE A 911 -4.73 -41.29 3.20
CA PHE A 911 -5.98 -40.72 2.74
C PHE A 911 -6.18 -39.28 3.20
N TYR A 912 -6.83 -38.51 2.32
CA TYR A 912 -7.33 -37.17 2.59
C TYR A 912 -8.83 -37.15 2.35
N SER A 913 -9.55 -36.30 3.07
CA SER A 913 -10.96 -36.01 2.81
C SER A 913 -11.14 -35.34 1.44
N GLN A 914 -12.40 -35.19 1.00
CA GLN A 914 -12.72 -34.40 -0.18
C GLN A 914 -12.23 -32.95 -0.06
N THR A 915 -12.31 -32.38 1.15
CA THR A 915 -11.80 -31.05 1.54
C THR A 915 -10.27 -31.00 1.76
N LYS A 916 -9.54 -32.06 1.39
CA LYS A 916 -8.07 -32.17 1.52
C LYS A 916 -7.53 -32.09 2.95
N ASN A 917 -8.37 -32.34 3.95
CA ASN A 917 -7.90 -32.56 5.30
C ASN A 917 -7.33 -33.98 5.43
N LEU A 918 -6.28 -34.15 6.24
CA LEU A 918 -5.71 -35.48 6.49
C LEU A 918 -6.75 -36.38 7.15
N ALA A 919 -7.06 -37.52 6.54
CA ALA A 919 -8.06 -38.47 7.03
C ALA A 919 -7.44 -39.77 7.57
N GLU A 920 -6.29 -40.19 7.02
CA GLU A 920 -5.52 -41.32 7.55
C GLU A 920 -4.04 -41.12 7.29
N GLN A 921 -3.22 -41.34 8.32
CA GLN A 921 -1.77 -41.47 8.21
C GLN A 921 -1.28 -42.71 8.95
N GLN A 922 -0.05 -43.10 8.69
CA GLN A 922 0.64 -44.11 9.48
C GLN A 922 2.14 -43.83 9.50
N LYS A 923 2.80 -44.10 10.62
CA LYS A 923 4.25 -44.27 10.61
C LYS A 923 4.57 -45.61 9.97
N LYS A 924 5.72 -45.71 9.33
CA LYS A 924 6.17 -46.98 8.74
C LYS A 924 6.19 -48.07 9.82
N ASP A 925 5.57 -49.21 9.50
CA ASP A 925 5.45 -50.39 10.36
C ASP A 925 4.75 -50.14 11.71
N ASP A 926 3.94 -49.08 11.80
CA ASP A 926 3.18 -48.69 13.01
C ASP A 926 1.66 -48.75 12.75
N VAL A 927 0.88 -48.57 13.80
CA VAL A 927 -0.58 -48.49 13.71
C VAL A 927 -1.02 -47.26 12.91
N LYS A 928 -2.17 -47.39 12.25
CA LYS A 928 -2.83 -46.29 11.54
C LYS A 928 -3.42 -45.27 12.52
N GLU A 929 -3.34 -44.01 12.12
CA GLU A 929 -3.99 -42.88 12.78
C GLU A 929 -5.03 -42.28 11.83
N VAL A 930 -6.30 -42.40 12.20
CA VAL A 930 -7.46 -41.92 11.44
C VAL A 930 -7.99 -40.65 12.06
N TYR A 931 -8.41 -39.72 11.21
CA TYR A 931 -9.05 -38.47 11.57
C TYR A 931 -10.38 -38.37 10.83
N LEU A 932 -11.48 -38.34 11.58
CA LEU A 932 -12.78 -37.98 11.01
C LEU A 932 -12.98 -36.49 11.14
N TRP A 933 -13.48 -35.88 10.06
CA TRP A 933 -13.81 -34.48 10.01
C TRP A 933 -15.32 -34.32 9.94
N GLY A 934 -15.84 -33.41 10.76
CA GLY A 934 -17.24 -33.01 10.76
C GLY A 934 -17.37 -31.52 10.52
N TYR A 935 -18.58 -30.97 10.69
CA TYR A 935 -18.86 -29.55 10.48
C TYR A 935 -18.41 -29.09 9.08
N ARG A 936 -18.81 -29.83 8.04
CA ARG A 936 -18.39 -29.62 6.63
C ARG A 936 -16.87 -29.67 6.42
N GLY A 937 -16.18 -30.49 7.20
CA GLY A 937 -14.73 -30.59 7.15
C GLY A 937 -13.99 -29.48 7.92
N MET A 938 -14.68 -28.63 8.68
CA MET A 938 -14.02 -27.54 9.42
C MET A 938 -13.24 -28.03 10.63
N TYR A 939 -13.71 -29.09 11.30
CA TYR A 939 -13.14 -29.55 12.56
C TYR A 939 -12.93 -31.07 12.59
N PRO A 940 -11.82 -31.56 13.17
CA PRO A 940 -11.63 -32.98 13.42
C PRO A 940 -12.53 -33.41 14.59
N VAL A 941 -13.50 -34.29 14.32
CA VAL A 941 -14.47 -34.76 15.33
C VAL A 941 -14.06 -36.08 15.98
N ALA A 942 -13.13 -36.81 15.37
CA ALA A 942 -12.53 -37.99 15.99
C ALA A 942 -11.07 -38.18 15.55
N LYS A 943 -10.23 -38.64 16.48
CA LYS A 943 -8.91 -39.21 16.25
C LYS A 943 -8.92 -40.67 16.72
N VAL A 944 -8.63 -41.60 15.84
CA VAL A 944 -8.59 -43.05 16.15
C VAL A 944 -7.21 -43.59 15.84
N ILE A 945 -6.55 -44.18 16.84
CA ILE A 945 -5.22 -44.82 16.69
C ILE A 945 -5.42 -46.33 16.80
N GLY A 946 -5.01 -47.11 15.79
CA GLY A 946 -5.14 -48.57 15.79
C GLY A 946 -6.29 -49.16 14.97
N SER A 947 -6.90 -48.37 14.07
CA SER A 947 -7.93 -48.82 13.10
C SER A 947 -7.72 -48.13 11.75
N ASP A 948 -8.32 -48.67 10.67
CA ASP A 948 -8.32 -48.03 9.35
C ASP A 948 -9.55 -47.13 9.12
N LEU A 949 -9.42 -46.20 8.16
CA LEU A 949 -10.41 -45.19 7.84
C LEU A 949 -11.76 -45.78 7.42
N VAL A 950 -11.77 -46.85 6.62
CA VAL A 950 -13.02 -47.44 6.11
C VAL A 950 -13.81 -48.06 7.25
N THR A 951 -13.14 -48.79 8.14
CA THR A 951 -13.76 -49.34 9.35
C THR A 951 -14.36 -48.24 10.21
N VAL A 952 -13.61 -47.17 10.47
CA VAL A 952 -14.05 -46.06 11.33
C VAL A 952 -15.22 -45.28 10.70
N GLN A 953 -15.18 -45.00 9.39
CA GLN A 953 -16.24 -44.29 8.68
C GLN A 953 -17.56 -45.08 8.66
N ASN A 954 -17.50 -46.41 8.56
CA ASN A 954 -18.70 -47.25 8.55
C ASN A 954 -19.43 -47.31 9.90
N LEU A 955 -18.83 -46.83 10.99
CA LEU A 955 -19.45 -46.79 12.32
C LEU A 955 -20.34 -45.57 12.57
N VAL A 956 -20.25 -44.55 11.70
CA VAL A 956 -20.88 -43.24 11.89
C VAL A 956 -21.55 -42.73 10.62
N SER A 957 -22.55 -41.86 10.79
CA SER A 957 -23.19 -41.15 9.69
C SER A 957 -22.46 -39.86 9.37
N GLN A 958 -21.74 -39.81 8.24
CA GLN A 958 -21.04 -38.60 7.80
C GLN A 958 -21.99 -37.40 7.68
N SER A 959 -23.24 -37.60 7.25
CA SER A 959 -24.23 -36.51 7.12
C SER A 959 -24.56 -35.84 8.47
N LEU A 960 -24.51 -36.60 9.56
CA LEU A 960 -24.74 -36.08 10.91
C LEU A 960 -23.48 -35.37 11.42
N LEU A 961 -22.31 -35.99 11.23
CA LEU A 961 -21.02 -35.38 11.59
C LEU A 961 -20.75 -34.07 10.86
N ASP A 962 -21.11 -34.01 9.58
CA ASP A 962 -21.01 -32.79 8.77
C ASP A 962 -21.82 -31.65 9.36
N ASN A 963 -22.87 -31.97 10.15
CA ASN A 963 -23.75 -31.02 10.83
C ASN A 963 -24.01 -29.80 9.94
N ASN A 964 -24.51 -30.06 8.72
CA ASN A 964 -24.55 -29.06 7.65
C ASN A 964 -25.28 -27.78 8.06
N ASN A 965 -26.20 -27.90 9.01
CA ASN A 965 -26.99 -26.80 9.55
C ASN A 965 -26.49 -26.27 10.90
N PHE A 966 -25.37 -26.78 11.46
CA PHE A 966 -24.88 -26.47 12.81
C PHE A 966 -25.97 -26.47 13.90
N GLU A 967 -27.01 -27.27 13.68
CA GLU A 967 -28.21 -27.38 14.52
C GLU A 967 -28.21 -28.69 15.29
N GLU A 968 -27.35 -29.65 14.89
CA GLU A 968 -27.19 -30.86 15.67
C GLU A 968 -26.69 -30.49 17.07
N SER A 969 -27.46 -30.94 18.05
CA SER A 969 -27.11 -30.71 19.45
C SER A 969 -25.77 -31.37 19.74
N ASP A 970 -25.00 -30.74 20.63
CA ASP A 970 -23.73 -31.26 21.10
C ASP A 970 -23.87 -32.67 21.70
N GLU A 971 -25.05 -32.97 22.25
CA GLU A 971 -25.43 -34.29 22.75
C GLU A 971 -25.61 -35.32 21.63
N ASN A 972 -26.36 -34.99 20.56
CA ASN A 972 -26.51 -35.87 19.39
C ASN A 972 -25.15 -36.16 18.75
N MET A 973 -24.30 -35.14 18.61
CA MET A 973 -22.94 -35.30 18.07
C MET A 973 -22.12 -36.28 18.91
N ARG A 974 -22.15 -36.15 20.24
CA ARG A 974 -21.47 -37.10 21.14
C ARG A 974 -22.03 -38.52 21.01
N GLN A 975 -23.35 -38.68 20.91
CA GLN A 975 -23.98 -39.99 20.76
C GLN A 975 -23.58 -40.67 19.45
N GLU A 976 -23.49 -39.92 18.36
CA GLU A 976 -22.98 -40.44 17.08
C GLU A 976 -21.51 -40.87 17.20
N LEU A 977 -20.67 -40.00 17.76
CA LEU A 977 -19.24 -40.26 17.94
C LEU A 977 -18.96 -41.44 18.89
N GLN A 978 -19.82 -41.68 19.87
CA GLN A 978 -19.73 -42.81 20.80
C GLN A 978 -19.89 -44.18 20.10
N LYS A 979 -20.52 -44.23 18.91
CA LYS A 979 -20.59 -45.46 18.11
C LYS A 979 -19.21 -45.96 17.68
N ILE A 980 -18.25 -45.06 17.46
CA ILE A 980 -16.87 -45.42 17.11
C ILE A 980 -16.24 -46.23 18.26
N ARG A 981 -16.32 -45.71 19.48
CA ARG A 981 -15.78 -46.36 20.68
C ARG A 981 -16.44 -47.72 20.93
N THR A 982 -17.76 -47.78 20.80
CA THR A 982 -18.52 -49.02 21.03
C THR A 982 -18.24 -50.06 19.94
N GLY A 983 -18.15 -49.64 18.68
CA GLY A 983 -17.85 -50.52 17.54
C GLY A 983 -16.43 -51.08 17.56
N LEU A 984 -15.48 -50.34 18.16
CA LEU A 984 -14.09 -50.75 18.28
C LEU A 984 -13.72 -51.35 19.65
N GLN A 985 -14.69 -51.57 20.54
CA GLN A 985 -14.45 -52.03 21.92
C GLN A 985 -13.72 -53.38 22.03
N SER A 986 -13.82 -54.24 21.01
CA SER A 986 -13.14 -55.53 20.94
C SER A 986 -11.72 -55.44 20.35
N THR A 987 -11.26 -54.23 20.04
CA THR A 987 -9.93 -53.96 19.48
C THR A 987 -9.07 -53.21 20.49
N HIS A 988 -7.79 -53.00 20.16
CA HIS A 988 -6.88 -52.16 20.95
C HIS A 988 -6.87 -50.69 20.48
N ALA A 989 -7.87 -50.28 19.69
CA ALA A 989 -7.91 -48.92 19.15
C ALA A 989 -8.18 -47.87 20.23
N GLN A 990 -7.43 -46.78 20.20
CA GLN A 990 -7.63 -45.62 21.07
C GLN A 990 -8.49 -44.60 20.33
N VAL A 991 -9.64 -44.25 20.92
CA VAL A 991 -10.59 -43.30 20.34
C VAL A 991 -10.60 -42.02 21.17
N THR A 992 -10.30 -40.90 20.54
CA THR A 992 -10.53 -39.56 21.09
C THR A 992 -11.56 -38.86 20.21
N THR A 993 -12.58 -38.26 20.80
CA THR A 993 -13.65 -37.58 20.06
C THR A 993 -13.84 -36.16 20.55
N TYR A 994 -14.28 -35.29 19.64
CA TYR A 994 -14.39 -33.86 19.88
C TYR A 994 -15.73 -33.36 19.33
N THR A 995 -16.36 -32.45 20.07
CA THR A 995 -17.47 -31.65 19.55
C THR A 995 -17.11 -30.17 19.60
N TYR A 996 -17.76 -29.38 18.76
CA TYR A 996 -17.44 -27.97 18.60
C TYR A 996 -18.70 -27.11 18.60
N SER A 997 -18.56 -25.91 19.12
CA SER A 997 -19.41 -24.78 18.77
C SER A 997 -18.73 -24.04 17.62
N PRO A 998 -19.28 -24.08 16.39
CA PRO A 998 -18.63 -23.49 15.23
C PRO A 998 -18.25 -22.03 15.46
N PHE A 999 -17.05 -21.65 15.02
CA PHE A 999 -16.43 -20.32 15.17
C PHE A 999 -16.09 -19.89 16.61
N ILE A 1000 -16.44 -20.69 17.63
CA ILE A 1000 -16.09 -20.42 19.04
C ILE A 1000 -14.92 -21.32 19.46
N GLY A 1001 -15.11 -22.64 19.37
CA GLY A 1001 -14.11 -23.59 19.83
C GLY A 1001 -14.69 -24.96 20.18
N ILE A 1002 -13.85 -25.80 20.76
CA ILE A 1002 -14.22 -27.14 21.21
C ILE A 1002 -15.22 -27.06 22.37
N THR A 1003 -16.33 -27.78 22.33
CA THR A 1003 -17.34 -27.82 23.40
C THR A 1003 -17.16 -29.03 24.30
N SER A 1004 -16.68 -30.16 23.75
CA SER A 1004 -16.30 -31.32 24.54
C SER A 1004 -15.17 -32.13 23.90
N GLU A 1005 -14.36 -32.77 24.75
CA GLU A 1005 -13.34 -33.76 24.39
C GLU A 1005 -13.57 -35.04 25.20
N THR A 1006 -13.69 -36.19 24.55
CA THR A 1006 -13.71 -37.49 25.22
C THR A 1006 -12.42 -38.23 24.93
N ASP A 1007 -11.64 -38.49 25.99
CA ASP A 1007 -10.30 -39.11 25.89
C ASP A 1007 -10.35 -40.62 25.57
N PRO A 1008 -9.22 -41.31 25.32
CA PRO A 1008 -9.19 -42.75 25.08
C PRO A 1008 -9.77 -43.62 26.20
N ARG A 1009 -9.87 -43.10 27.43
CA ARG A 1009 -10.46 -43.81 28.58
C ARG A 1009 -11.99 -43.64 28.65
N GLY A 1010 -12.57 -42.82 27.76
CA GLY A 1010 -14.01 -42.52 27.75
C GLY A 1010 -14.40 -41.42 28.73
N ILE A 1011 -13.44 -40.64 29.24
CA ILE A 1011 -13.71 -39.53 30.15
C ILE A 1011 -13.91 -38.26 29.33
N THR A 1012 -15.09 -37.66 29.45
CA THR A 1012 -15.42 -36.40 28.76
C THR A 1012 -15.04 -35.19 29.61
N THR A 1013 -14.39 -34.22 28.97
CA THR A 1013 -14.10 -32.89 29.47
C THR A 1013 -14.95 -31.90 28.67
N TYR A 1014 -15.61 -30.96 29.35
CA TYR A 1014 -16.43 -29.93 28.70
C TYR A 1014 -15.75 -28.56 28.78
N TYR A 1015 -16.02 -27.72 27.79
CA TYR A 1015 -15.43 -26.40 27.67
C TYR A 1015 -16.54 -25.37 27.53
N GLU A 1016 -16.55 -24.38 28.41
CA GLU A 1016 -17.48 -23.27 28.36
C GLU A 1016 -16.73 -22.00 27.99
N TYR A 1017 -17.34 -21.21 27.12
CA TYR A 1017 -16.80 -19.93 26.66
C TYR A 1017 -17.63 -18.80 27.21
N ASP A 1018 -16.97 -17.67 27.47
CA ASP A 1018 -17.71 -16.44 27.57
C ASP A 1018 -18.26 -16.06 26.20
N LEU A 1019 -19.03 -15.02 26.22
CA LEU A 1019 -19.75 -14.56 25.07
C LEU A 1019 -18.81 -13.84 24.06
N MET A 1020 -17.55 -13.54 24.44
CA MET A 1020 -16.47 -13.12 23.53
C MET A 1020 -15.83 -14.31 22.78
N GLY A 1021 -16.29 -15.54 23.02
CA GLY A 1021 -15.67 -16.75 22.50
C GLY A 1021 -14.35 -17.11 23.18
N ARG A 1022 -14.09 -16.58 24.39
CA ARG A 1022 -12.89 -16.89 25.18
C ARG A 1022 -13.23 -17.97 26.21
N LEU A 1023 -12.36 -18.95 26.38
CA LEU A 1023 -12.59 -20.10 27.27
C LEU A 1023 -12.66 -19.67 28.75
N ILE A 1024 -13.81 -19.79 29.41
CA ILE A 1024 -13.98 -19.41 30.82
C ILE A 1024 -13.98 -20.58 31.79
N ARG A 1025 -14.41 -21.78 31.37
CA ARG A 1025 -14.41 -22.96 32.25
C ARG A 1025 -14.04 -24.22 31.49
N ILE A 1026 -13.36 -25.11 32.18
CA ILE A 1026 -13.12 -26.49 31.81
C ILE A 1026 -13.75 -27.34 32.90
N LEU A 1027 -14.66 -28.23 32.52
CA LEU A 1027 -15.46 -29.06 33.43
C LEU A 1027 -15.13 -30.54 33.23
N ASP A 1028 -15.25 -31.33 34.29
CA ASP A 1028 -15.11 -32.79 34.24
C ASP A 1028 -16.40 -33.48 33.74
N LYS A 1029 -16.36 -34.81 33.67
CA LYS A 1029 -17.50 -35.64 33.23
C LYS A 1029 -18.78 -35.44 34.07
N ASP A 1030 -18.64 -35.02 35.32
CA ASP A 1030 -19.73 -34.80 36.27
C ASP A 1030 -20.14 -33.30 36.31
N GLN A 1031 -19.72 -32.52 35.30
CA GLN A 1031 -19.98 -31.07 35.16
C GLN A 1031 -19.37 -30.24 36.31
N LYS A 1032 -18.34 -30.75 37.00
CA LYS A 1032 -17.63 -29.99 38.03
C LYS A 1032 -16.46 -29.24 37.43
N ILE A 1033 -16.20 -28.05 37.97
CA ILE A 1033 -15.13 -27.18 37.47
C ILE A 1033 -13.76 -27.81 37.77
N ILE A 1034 -13.02 -28.15 36.71
CA ILE A 1034 -11.59 -28.50 36.78
C ILE A 1034 -10.76 -27.21 36.81
N LYS A 1035 -11.11 -26.26 35.93
CA LYS A 1035 -10.39 -25.01 35.77
C LYS A 1035 -11.38 -23.90 35.42
N GLN A 1036 -11.25 -22.77 36.08
CA GLN A 1036 -11.94 -21.54 35.73
C GLN A 1036 -10.90 -20.49 35.33
N LEU A 1037 -11.15 -19.85 34.20
CA LEU A 1037 -10.33 -18.78 33.65
C LEU A 1037 -11.12 -17.49 33.82
N ASP A 1038 -10.57 -16.59 34.62
CA ASP A 1038 -11.06 -15.22 34.70
C ASP A 1038 -10.13 -14.34 33.87
N TYR A 1039 -10.69 -13.72 32.83
CA TYR A 1039 -9.97 -12.84 31.94
C TYR A 1039 -9.88 -11.45 32.53
N GLN A 1040 -8.95 -11.29 33.46
CA GLN A 1040 -8.55 -9.98 33.95
C GLN A 1040 -7.47 -9.44 33.03
N TYR A 1041 -7.61 -8.22 32.53
CA TYR A 1041 -6.50 -7.53 31.89
C TYR A 1041 -5.39 -7.39 32.92
N ASN A 1042 -4.32 -8.17 32.75
CA ASN A 1042 -3.29 -8.25 33.77
C ASN A 1042 -2.48 -6.96 33.81
N VAL A 1043 -2.62 -6.30 34.96
CA VAL A 1043 -1.80 -5.23 35.50
C VAL A 1043 -0.53 -5.85 36.07
N SER A 1044 0.48 -6.18 35.25
CA SER A 1044 1.87 -6.53 35.63
C SER A 1044 2.10 -7.59 36.74
N GLN A 1045 3.06 -8.50 36.60
CA GLN A 1045 4.39 -8.48 37.26
C GLN A 1045 4.84 -9.96 37.40
N PRO A 1046 6.12 -10.32 37.62
CA PRO A 1046 7.35 -9.52 37.73
C PRO A 1046 8.45 -9.84 36.70
#